data_AF-A0AB33Z5M5-F1
#
_entry.id   AF-A0AB33Z5M5-F1
#
_cell.length_a   1.000
_cell.length_b   1.000
_cell.length_c   1.000
_cell.angle_alpha   90.00
_cell.angle_beta   90.00
_cell.angle_gamma   90.00
#
_symmetry.space_group_name_H-M   'P 1'
#
loop_
_entity.id
_entity.type
_entity.pdbx_description
1 polymer ?
#
loop_
_entity_poly.entity_id
_entity_poly.type
_entity_poly.pdbx_seq_one_letter_code
_entity_poly.pdbx_strand_id
1 'polypeptide(L)'
;MRVTFGSKYNQMNNYQNALQNKINDANTQIASGLKIRYGYQNSDINNQNLKFQYEENTLDQGIDVAQNAYTSTLNTDKALQEFSKTMEAFKTKLIQSANDVHSETSRAAIANDLERLREHMMNVANTSIGGEFLFGGSKVDRPPIDSNGKYHGNGEDLNALISSDNLVPYNISGQDLFLGADKDKHKLITTNIKLFNQNKLHPDVMDALEHSSLPEEVFIKPSDTLRELIGDNDKDPTNDPKEFFYLQGVRPDGSSFKEKFALDKAYQNKESATKVSDLLDKIGHAYGNTSQNKVVDVSLNNWGQIEIKNLTPGSENLDFHLISSDGDFDDLDALRSSGKRVTEYVKSAFVTDRSLSQVKAVPNMYNPKTLEIPSVFVTKDNVLANKNTKLSEIFGDSVETLKINASRLDETSAIKIPNLPVYLDIPILLDVKNSTIKDLKDAIKERFNNEVDVEIATNGRLRIIDNSSKESPISLALSTLDQKGLEVAGIPTNNASEYQKTYFNKEGAKLESNVAQIAQNGAANGSTKLSEAAKGSLENSVFNMKLNDVNGLFLEAQMNLDNNGAFLSLPNGVKIPLYDPTTADIQASKPNEVTYRQLMDAMSIALNYSNTDPAIYQQISDNPTSKESKERFIELLKQAKDNLSVNLNEEGKVIIQDNMHSNTKMQFMLFDKDANDFSQNALHSDKPSLKLNANNTLIIDKPSVNFFDQLENIITSVRKGIYRPDALGDTYSSDMRNLGIQNGITLVDHLSDHIEKMIAKNGAHGKAFENIIRRNEVLKTQVQSIRGETTGTDMAETYNKFSNLTNNYNAVLASTNKINNLSLTKYL
;
A
#
# COMPACT_ATOMS: atom_id res chain seq x y z
N MET A 1 112.66 5.53 4.30
CA MET A 1 111.67 5.83 3.23
C MET A 1 111.20 7.26 3.37
N ARG A 2 111.19 8.04 2.28
CA ARG A 2 110.70 9.43 2.28
C ARG A 2 109.19 9.42 2.57
N VAL A 3 108.72 10.24 3.51
CA VAL A 3 107.31 10.40 3.91
C VAL A 3 106.37 10.65 2.70
N THR A 4 106.91 11.17 1.59
CA THR A 4 106.23 11.38 0.30
C THR A 4 105.87 10.12 -0.49
N PHE A 5 106.62 9.01 -0.37
CA PHE A 5 106.31 7.75 -1.08
C PHE A 5 105.17 6.97 -0.40
N GLY A 6 105.15 6.92 0.94
CA GLY A 6 104.05 6.32 1.69
C GLY A 6 102.73 7.05 1.48
N SER A 7 102.76 8.39 1.40
CA SER A 7 101.57 9.19 1.09
C SER A 7 101.00 8.92 -0.32
N LYS A 8 101.86 8.87 -1.36
CA LYS A 8 101.43 8.52 -2.74
C LYS A 8 100.91 7.08 -2.87
N TYR A 9 101.54 6.13 -2.18
CA TYR A 9 101.08 4.74 -2.14
C TYR A 9 99.72 4.64 -1.46
N ASN A 10 99.54 5.27 -0.30
CA ASN A 10 98.24 5.33 0.39
C ASN A 10 97.18 6.03 -0.47
N GLN A 11 97.55 7.09 -1.20
CA GLN A 11 96.66 7.77 -2.13
C GLN A 11 96.24 6.87 -3.30
N MET A 12 97.17 6.10 -3.90
CA MET A 12 96.86 5.10 -4.93
C MET A 12 96.01 3.95 -4.40
N ASN A 13 96.29 3.48 -3.19
CA ASN A 13 95.52 2.41 -2.55
C ASN A 13 94.09 2.90 -2.24
N ASN A 14 93.93 4.14 -1.80
CA ASN A 14 92.63 4.80 -1.65
C ASN A 14 91.90 4.93 -2.99
N TYR A 15 92.60 5.29 -4.08
CA TYR A 15 92.00 5.32 -5.42
C TYR A 15 91.62 3.94 -5.95
N GLN A 16 92.44 2.92 -5.71
CA GLN A 16 92.13 1.52 -6.06
C GLN A 16 90.88 1.04 -5.31
N ASN A 17 90.83 1.24 -4.00
CA ASN A 17 89.65 0.88 -3.19
C ASN A 17 88.40 1.66 -3.64
N ALA A 18 88.53 2.95 -3.94
CA ALA A 18 87.43 3.76 -4.44
C ALA A 18 86.92 3.31 -5.82
N LEU A 19 87.82 2.94 -6.74
CA LEU A 19 87.47 2.42 -8.06
C LEU A 19 86.87 1.02 -7.97
N GLN A 20 87.43 0.14 -7.14
CA GLN A 20 86.88 -1.20 -6.89
C GLN A 20 85.46 -1.12 -6.35
N ASN A 21 85.19 -0.21 -5.40
CA ASN A 21 83.83 0.01 -4.88
C ASN A 21 82.88 0.49 -5.99
N LYS A 22 83.31 1.45 -6.84
CA LYS A 22 82.50 1.92 -7.97
C LYS A 22 82.24 0.84 -9.04
N ILE A 23 83.21 -0.05 -9.27
CA ILE A 23 83.05 -1.21 -10.17
C ILE A 23 82.05 -2.19 -9.57
N ASN A 24 82.16 -2.49 -8.27
CA ASN A 24 81.23 -3.39 -7.56
C ASN A 24 79.80 -2.81 -7.56
N ASP A 25 79.66 -1.49 -7.39
CA ASP A 25 78.37 -0.80 -7.45
C ASP A 25 77.77 -0.87 -8.87
N ALA A 26 78.55 -0.56 -9.91
CA ALA A 26 78.09 -0.66 -11.29
C ALA A 26 77.77 -2.11 -11.70
N ASN A 27 78.56 -3.09 -11.26
CA ASN A 27 78.27 -4.52 -11.45
C ASN A 27 76.97 -4.93 -10.75
N THR A 28 76.73 -4.40 -9.55
CA THR A 28 75.49 -4.63 -8.81
C THR A 28 74.29 -4.03 -9.55
N GLN A 29 74.41 -2.81 -10.07
CA GLN A 29 73.36 -2.16 -10.87
C GLN A 29 73.06 -2.94 -12.16
N ILE A 30 74.09 -3.46 -12.82
CA ILE A 30 73.94 -4.33 -14.01
C ILE A 30 73.23 -5.63 -13.63
N ALA A 31 73.60 -6.25 -12.50
CA ALA A 31 72.99 -7.49 -12.04
C ALA A 31 71.54 -7.32 -11.57
N SER A 32 71.21 -6.20 -10.92
CA SER A 32 69.86 -5.91 -10.42
C SER A 32 68.94 -5.26 -11.44
N GLY A 33 69.49 -4.60 -12.46
CA GLY A 33 68.72 -3.74 -13.38
C GLY A 33 68.20 -2.45 -12.75
N LEU A 34 68.59 -2.13 -11.51
CA LEU A 34 68.07 -1.00 -10.73
C LEU A 34 69.17 0.03 -10.43
N LYS A 35 68.83 1.31 -10.46
CA LYS A 35 69.69 2.44 -10.09
C LYS A 35 70.13 2.37 -8.62
N ILE A 36 69.25 1.89 -7.74
CA ILE A 36 69.51 1.69 -6.31
C ILE A 36 69.05 0.31 -5.84
N ARG A 37 69.72 -0.22 -4.81
CA ARG A 37 69.39 -1.44 -4.08
C ARG A 37 68.96 -1.16 -2.64
N TYR A 38 69.49 -0.08 -2.04
CA TYR A 38 69.19 0.31 -0.67
C TYR A 38 68.85 1.80 -0.58
N GLY A 39 67.97 2.17 0.35
CA GLY A 39 67.48 3.54 0.48
C GLY A 39 68.56 4.58 0.80
N TYR A 40 69.68 4.18 1.40
CA TYR A 40 70.80 5.08 1.67
C TYR A 40 71.58 5.52 0.42
N GLN A 41 71.41 4.83 -0.72
CA GLN A 41 72.16 5.11 -1.94
C GLN A 41 71.62 6.33 -2.70
N ASN A 42 70.29 6.54 -2.68
CA ASN A 42 69.64 7.75 -3.15
C ASN A 42 68.26 7.87 -2.49
N SER A 43 68.13 8.83 -1.58
CA SER A 43 66.89 9.04 -0.81
C SER A 43 65.72 9.44 -1.71
N ASP A 44 65.94 10.25 -2.75
CA ASP A 44 64.90 10.76 -3.62
C ASP A 44 64.28 9.64 -4.47
N ILE A 45 65.13 8.83 -5.13
CA ILE A 45 64.70 7.66 -5.91
C ILE A 45 64.01 6.64 -4.99
N ASN A 46 64.52 6.45 -3.77
CA ASN A 46 63.92 5.52 -2.81
C ASN A 46 62.53 5.99 -2.34
N ASN A 47 62.36 7.28 -2.02
CA ASN A 47 61.07 7.85 -1.62
C ASN A 47 60.06 7.77 -2.77
N GLN A 48 60.48 8.04 -4.00
CA GLN A 48 59.61 7.87 -5.18
C GLN A 48 59.23 6.40 -5.41
N ASN A 49 60.19 5.47 -5.28
CA ASN A 49 59.89 4.04 -5.38
C ASN A 49 58.87 3.59 -4.32
N LEU A 50 59.04 4.00 -3.07
CA LEU A 50 58.09 3.69 -1.99
C LEU A 50 56.71 4.27 -2.27
N LYS A 51 56.64 5.51 -2.78
CA LYS A 51 55.38 6.14 -3.19
C LYS A 51 54.69 5.35 -4.29
N PHE A 52 55.39 4.98 -5.36
CA PHE A 52 54.81 4.19 -6.46
C PHE A 52 54.44 2.77 -6.03
N GLN A 53 55.21 2.13 -5.15
CA GLN A 53 54.84 0.85 -4.54
C GLN A 53 53.55 0.96 -3.72
N TYR A 54 53.39 2.04 -2.94
CA TYR A 54 52.17 2.32 -2.21
C TYR A 54 50.98 2.54 -3.15
N GLU A 55 51.16 3.33 -4.22
CA GLU A 55 50.14 3.55 -5.24
C GLU A 55 49.74 2.25 -5.96
N GLU A 56 50.71 1.41 -6.35
CA GLU A 56 50.44 0.08 -6.95
C GLU A 56 49.63 -0.82 -6.00
N ASN A 57 50.04 -0.93 -4.73
CA ASN A 57 49.33 -1.74 -3.75
C ASN A 57 47.91 -1.24 -3.50
N THR A 58 47.72 0.08 -3.49
CA THR A 58 46.39 0.69 -3.32
C THR A 58 45.50 0.41 -4.54
N LEU A 59 46.05 0.50 -5.75
CA LEU A 59 45.34 0.17 -6.99
C LEU A 59 44.98 -1.32 -7.04
N ASP A 60 45.87 -2.21 -6.59
CA ASP A 60 45.60 -3.65 -6.50
C ASP A 60 44.44 -3.96 -5.56
N GLN A 61 44.45 -3.39 -4.35
CA GLN A 61 43.32 -3.52 -3.42
C GLN A 61 42.02 -3.00 -4.03
N GLY A 62 42.07 -1.86 -4.73
CA GLY A 62 40.92 -1.29 -5.41
C GLY A 62 40.38 -2.18 -6.53
N ILE A 63 41.26 -2.84 -7.30
CA ILE A 63 40.87 -3.82 -8.34
C ILE A 63 40.21 -5.04 -7.69
N ASP A 64 40.80 -5.60 -6.63
CA ASP A 64 40.27 -6.79 -5.95
C ASP A 64 38.88 -6.51 -5.34
N VAL A 65 38.72 -5.38 -4.67
CA VAL A 65 37.43 -4.94 -4.11
C VAL A 65 36.39 -4.73 -5.22
N ALA A 66 36.78 -4.08 -6.33
CA ALA A 66 35.91 -3.88 -7.48
C ALA A 66 35.52 -5.21 -8.15
N GLN A 67 36.43 -6.17 -8.25
CA GLN A 67 36.19 -7.49 -8.83
C GLN A 67 35.22 -8.32 -7.98
N ASN A 68 35.34 -8.24 -6.65
CA ASN A 68 34.41 -8.87 -5.72
C ASN A 68 33.01 -8.26 -5.85
N ALA A 69 32.92 -6.94 -5.85
CA ALA A 69 31.65 -6.22 -6.05
C ALA A 69 31.01 -6.53 -7.41
N TYR A 70 31.81 -6.54 -8.48
CA TYR A 70 31.37 -6.94 -9.81
C TYR A 70 30.84 -8.38 -9.84
N THR A 71 31.54 -9.31 -9.20
CA THR A 71 31.10 -10.71 -9.08
C THR A 71 29.76 -10.81 -8.32
N SER A 72 29.58 -10.00 -7.29
CA SER A 72 28.29 -9.88 -6.59
C SER A 72 27.18 -9.41 -7.54
N THR A 73 27.43 -8.36 -8.34
CA THR A 73 26.46 -7.88 -9.34
C THR A 73 26.09 -8.97 -10.36
N LEU A 74 27.04 -9.81 -10.80
CA LEU A 74 26.77 -10.92 -11.72
C LEU A 74 25.93 -12.03 -11.08
N ASN A 75 26.10 -12.29 -9.78
CA ASN A 75 25.29 -13.25 -9.06
C ASN A 75 23.85 -12.73 -8.88
N THR A 76 23.70 -11.45 -8.53
CA THR A 76 22.40 -10.76 -8.48
C THR A 76 21.72 -10.78 -9.85
N ASP A 77 22.46 -10.54 -10.94
CA ASP A 77 21.92 -10.55 -12.30
C ASP A 77 21.33 -11.92 -12.66
N LYS A 78 22.03 -13.01 -12.35
CA LYS A 78 21.53 -14.38 -12.56
C LYS A 78 20.25 -14.65 -11.77
N ALA A 79 20.17 -14.19 -10.52
CA ALA A 79 18.96 -14.35 -9.71
C ALA A 79 17.79 -13.54 -10.29
N LEU A 80 18.02 -12.28 -10.70
CA LEU A 80 17.00 -11.45 -11.33
C LEU A 80 16.53 -12.00 -12.69
N GLN A 81 17.42 -12.58 -13.49
CA GLN A 81 17.05 -13.28 -14.73
C GLN A 81 16.16 -14.51 -14.44
N GLU A 82 16.41 -15.22 -13.34
CA GLU A 82 15.55 -16.33 -12.92
C GLU A 82 14.16 -15.83 -12.47
N PHE A 83 14.09 -14.69 -11.77
CA PHE A 83 12.81 -14.02 -11.49
C PHE A 83 12.06 -13.68 -12.77
N SER A 84 12.70 -13.03 -13.75
CA SER A 84 12.09 -12.64 -15.02
C SER A 84 11.52 -13.86 -15.76
N LYS A 85 12.28 -14.94 -15.90
CA LYS A 85 11.81 -16.21 -16.51
C LYS A 85 10.64 -16.84 -15.77
N THR A 86 10.72 -16.87 -14.44
CA THR A 86 9.64 -17.44 -13.61
C THR A 86 8.37 -16.59 -13.72
N MET A 87 8.51 -15.27 -13.85
CA MET A 87 7.40 -14.34 -14.02
C MET A 87 6.75 -14.48 -15.40
N GLU A 88 7.55 -14.69 -16.46
CA GLU A 88 7.03 -15.01 -17.78
C GLU A 88 6.22 -16.31 -17.78
N ALA A 89 6.70 -17.34 -17.08
CA ALA A 89 5.96 -18.59 -16.89
C ALA A 89 4.66 -18.38 -16.08
N PHE A 90 4.71 -17.55 -15.02
CA PHE A 90 3.55 -17.18 -14.21
C PHE A 90 2.51 -16.47 -15.07
N LYS A 91 2.91 -15.44 -15.82
CA LYS A 91 2.07 -14.69 -16.75
C LYS A 91 1.43 -15.61 -17.79
N THR A 92 2.19 -16.53 -18.37
CA THR A 92 1.67 -17.48 -19.37
C THR A 92 0.57 -18.37 -18.78
N LYS A 93 0.78 -18.92 -17.58
CA LYS A 93 -0.25 -19.71 -16.87
C LYS A 93 -1.45 -18.88 -16.45
N LEU A 94 -1.24 -17.62 -16.06
CA LEU A 94 -2.33 -16.71 -15.72
C LEU A 94 -3.20 -16.39 -16.94
N ILE A 95 -2.58 -16.09 -18.08
CA ILE A 95 -3.29 -15.87 -19.35
C ILE A 95 -4.04 -17.15 -19.76
N GLN A 96 -3.43 -18.33 -19.59
CA GLN A 96 -4.11 -19.61 -19.81
C GLN A 96 -5.37 -19.71 -18.94
N SER A 97 -5.27 -19.40 -17.64
CA SER A 97 -6.41 -19.42 -16.71
C SER A 97 -7.53 -18.44 -17.07
N ALA A 98 -7.20 -17.42 -17.86
CA ALA A 98 -8.14 -16.39 -18.29
C ALA A 98 -8.89 -16.76 -19.58
N ASN A 99 -8.25 -17.47 -20.51
CA ASN A 99 -8.80 -17.69 -21.84
C ASN A 99 -9.74 -18.89 -21.95
N ASP A 100 -9.54 -19.93 -21.14
CA ASP A 100 -10.30 -21.18 -21.26
C ASP A 100 -11.39 -21.32 -20.21
N VAL A 101 -12.51 -21.95 -20.59
CA VAL A 101 -13.53 -22.39 -19.62
C VAL A 101 -12.95 -23.55 -18.81
N HIS A 102 -12.44 -23.25 -17.63
CA HIS A 102 -11.86 -24.25 -16.74
C HIS A 102 -12.89 -24.80 -15.75
N SER A 103 -12.86 -26.13 -15.52
CA SER A 103 -13.54 -26.74 -14.37
C SER A 103 -12.88 -26.30 -13.05
N GLU A 104 -13.57 -26.46 -11.92
CA GLU A 104 -13.00 -26.16 -10.60
C GLU A 104 -11.68 -26.92 -10.34
N THR A 105 -11.64 -28.21 -10.67
CA THR A 105 -10.43 -29.02 -10.57
C THR A 105 -9.29 -28.52 -11.46
N SER A 106 -9.59 -28.07 -12.69
CA SER A 106 -8.60 -27.50 -13.60
C SER A 106 -8.06 -26.17 -13.06
N ARG A 107 -8.93 -25.32 -12.50
CA ARG A 107 -8.51 -24.04 -11.88
C ARG A 107 -7.66 -24.27 -10.65
N ALA A 108 -8.03 -25.22 -9.79
CA ALA A 108 -7.25 -25.59 -8.62
C ALA A 108 -5.85 -26.10 -9.02
N ALA A 109 -5.74 -26.91 -10.08
CA ALA A 109 -4.45 -27.35 -10.60
C ALA A 109 -3.60 -26.17 -11.11
N ILE A 110 -4.18 -25.24 -11.89
CA ILE A 110 -3.46 -24.05 -12.36
C ILE A 110 -3.05 -23.15 -11.19
N ALA A 111 -3.92 -22.94 -10.20
CA ALA A 111 -3.60 -22.17 -9.01
C ALA A 111 -2.43 -22.79 -8.24
N ASN A 112 -2.40 -24.12 -8.07
CA ASN A 112 -1.29 -24.82 -7.44
C ASN A 112 0.01 -24.72 -8.27
N ASP A 113 -0.08 -24.67 -9.60
CA ASP A 113 1.09 -24.42 -10.45
C ASP A 113 1.62 -22.99 -10.26
N LEU A 114 0.74 -21.99 -10.21
CA LEU A 114 1.10 -20.59 -9.97
C LEU A 114 1.70 -20.41 -8.57
N GLU A 115 1.16 -21.09 -7.57
CA GLU A 115 1.69 -21.13 -6.20
C GLU A 115 3.10 -21.70 -6.17
N ARG A 116 3.38 -22.82 -6.88
CA ARG A 116 4.75 -23.35 -6.99
C ARG A 116 5.71 -22.39 -7.70
N LEU A 117 5.24 -21.61 -8.67
CA LEU A 117 6.06 -20.56 -9.31
C LEU A 117 6.36 -19.42 -8.33
N ARG A 118 5.37 -18.99 -7.53
CA ARG A 118 5.56 -18.02 -6.45
C ARG A 118 6.55 -18.52 -5.41
N GLU A 119 6.43 -19.78 -4.96
CA GLU A 119 7.37 -20.41 -4.04
C GLU A 119 8.79 -20.49 -4.63
N HIS A 120 8.91 -20.80 -5.92
CA HIS A 120 10.21 -20.78 -6.61
C HIS A 120 10.84 -19.38 -6.59
N MET A 121 10.06 -18.34 -6.88
CA MET A 121 10.52 -16.94 -6.75
C MET A 121 10.97 -16.61 -5.31
N MET A 122 10.26 -17.10 -4.29
CA MET A 122 10.67 -16.92 -2.88
C MET A 122 11.99 -17.64 -2.58
N ASN A 123 12.23 -18.81 -3.16
CA ASN A 123 13.51 -19.52 -3.03
C ASN A 123 14.64 -18.74 -3.72
N VAL A 124 14.40 -18.17 -4.90
CA VAL A 124 15.36 -17.30 -5.60
C VAL A 124 15.64 -16.04 -4.77
N ALA A 125 14.63 -15.45 -4.13
CA ALA A 125 14.79 -14.32 -3.22
C ALA A 125 15.72 -14.62 -2.03
N ASN A 126 15.73 -15.89 -1.59
CA ASN A 126 16.56 -16.38 -0.51
C ASN A 126 17.92 -16.96 -1.00
N THR A 127 18.36 -16.59 -2.21
CA THR A 127 19.69 -17.00 -2.71
C THR A 127 20.81 -16.41 -1.85
N SER A 128 21.77 -17.26 -1.46
CA SER A 128 22.95 -16.90 -0.69
C SER A 128 24.24 -17.28 -1.42
N ILE A 129 25.24 -16.40 -1.35
CA ILE A 129 26.60 -16.63 -1.85
C ILE A 129 27.56 -16.47 -0.67
N GLY A 130 28.31 -17.53 -0.35
CA GLY A 130 29.28 -17.47 0.76
C GLY A 130 28.66 -17.27 2.15
N GLY A 131 27.34 -17.53 2.31
CA GLY A 131 26.61 -17.28 3.55
C GLY A 131 25.93 -15.91 3.62
N GLU A 132 26.15 -15.04 2.62
CA GLU A 132 25.53 -13.72 2.53
C GLU A 132 24.32 -13.76 1.57
N PHE A 133 23.16 -13.29 2.01
CA PHE A 133 21.95 -13.25 1.18
C PHE A 133 21.93 -12.03 0.26
N LEU A 134 21.69 -12.26 -1.04
CA LEU A 134 21.83 -11.24 -2.09
C LEU A 134 20.86 -10.07 -1.92
N PHE A 135 19.62 -10.35 -1.54
CA PHE A 135 18.53 -9.37 -1.44
C PHE A 135 18.27 -8.90 0.00
N GLY A 136 19.16 -9.17 0.96
CA GLY A 136 18.98 -8.79 2.37
C GLY A 136 19.23 -7.32 2.70
N GLY A 137 19.71 -6.52 1.74
CA GLY A 137 20.29 -5.21 2.02
C GLY A 137 21.57 -5.37 2.85
N SER A 138 21.70 -4.65 3.97
CA SER A 138 22.81 -4.87 4.91
C SER A 138 22.58 -6.03 5.91
N LYS A 139 21.37 -6.61 5.96
CA LYS A 139 21.06 -7.79 6.78
C LYS A 139 21.32 -9.09 6.01
N VAL A 140 22.58 -9.33 5.69
CA VAL A 140 23.01 -10.47 4.86
C VAL A 140 23.10 -11.80 5.63
N ASP A 141 22.85 -11.81 6.94
CA ASP A 141 23.08 -12.94 7.84
C ASP A 141 21.91 -13.93 7.95
N ARG A 142 20.77 -13.63 7.32
CA ARG A 142 19.53 -14.40 7.42
C ARG A 142 18.72 -14.34 6.12
N PRO A 143 17.85 -15.34 5.86
CA PRO A 143 16.94 -15.29 4.72
C PRO A 143 16.08 -14.02 4.72
N PRO A 144 16.05 -13.23 3.64
CA PRO A 144 15.26 -12.01 3.55
C PRO A 144 13.75 -12.24 3.47
N ILE A 145 13.29 -13.39 2.98
CA ILE A 145 11.87 -13.69 2.78
C ILE A 145 11.45 -14.88 3.66
N ASP A 146 10.36 -14.72 4.42
CA ASP A 146 9.78 -15.81 5.22
C ASP A 146 8.79 -16.69 4.41
N SER A 147 8.22 -17.71 5.05
CA SER A 147 7.27 -18.63 4.41
C SER A 147 5.97 -17.97 3.93
N ASN A 148 5.64 -16.78 4.42
CA ASN A 148 4.45 -16.04 4.02
C ASN A 148 4.75 -15.05 2.89
N GLY A 149 6.01 -14.90 2.48
CA GLY A 149 6.43 -13.91 1.47
C GLY A 149 6.77 -12.55 2.06
N LYS A 150 6.82 -12.41 3.40
CA LYS A 150 7.15 -11.14 4.04
C LYS A 150 8.66 -10.91 4.05
N TYR A 151 9.05 -9.67 3.73
CA TYR A 151 10.43 -9.21 3.73
C TYR A 151 10.92 -8.80 5.13
N HIS A 152 12.11 -9.29 5.50
CA HIS A 152 12.76 -9.05 6.80
C HIS A 152 14.14 -8.37 6.69
N GLY A 153 14.55 -8.03 5.47
CA GLY A 153 15.81 -7.31 5.20
C GLY A 153 15.72 -5.81 5.52
N ASN A 154 16.46 -5.00 4.78
CA ASN A 154 16.33 -3.54 4.76
C ASN A 154 16.65 -2.98 3.36
N GLY A 155 16.50 -1.66 3.19
CA GLY A 155 16.79 -0.95 1.94
C GLY A 155 18.21 -0.37 1.85
N GLU A 156 19.16 -0.87 2.64
CA GLU A 156 20.50 -0.30 2.72
C GLU A 156 21.40 -0.75 1.55
N ASP A 157 22.16 0.19 1.01
CA ASP A 157 23.15 -0.06 -0.04
C ASP A 157 24.44 -0.66 0.55
N LEU A 158 24.91 -1.75 -0.06
CA LEU A 158 26.24 -2.30 0.15
C LEU A 158 27.20 -1.63 -0.82
N ASN A 159 28.17 -0.92 -0.24
CA ASN A 159 29.12 -0.11 -0.98
C ASN A 159 30.52 -0.72 -0.99
N ALA A 160 31.17 -0.67 -2.14
CA ALA A 160 32.57 -1.01 -2.31
C ALA A 160 33.43 0.26 -2.28
N LEU A 161 34.48 0.27 -1.46
CA LEU A 161 35.45 1.38 -1.39
C LEU A 161 36.54 1.17 -2.44
N ILE A 162 36.50 1.98 -3.49
CA ILE A 162 37.32 1.78 -4.68
C ILE A 162 38.57 2.67 -4.69
N SER A 163 38.47 3.84 -4.05
CA SER A 163 39.58 4.76 -3.81
C SER A 163 39.26 5.62 -2.59
N SER A 164 40.21 6.43 -2.13
CA SER A 164 39.94 7.45 -1.10
C SER A 164 38.71 8.29 -1.49
N ASP A 165 37.67 8.20 -0.66
CA ASP A 165 36.39 8.92 -0.76
C ASP A 165 35.44 8.53 -1.93
N ASN A 166 35.62 7.37 -2.58
CA ASN A 166 34.68 6.89 -3.61
C ASN A 166 34.05 5.53 -3.24
N LEU A 167 32.80 5.59 -2.78
CA LEU A 167 31.95 4.45 -2.48
C LEU A 167 30.98 4.21 -3.63
N VAL A 168 30.94 2.98 -4.13
CA VAL A 168 30.03 2.59 -5.23
C VAL A 168 29.14 1.44 -4.78
N PRO A 169 27.81 1.55 -4.92
CA PRO A 169 26.87 0.49 -4.53
C PRO A 169 26.94 -0.69 -5.51
N TYR A 170 26.79 -1.91 -4.98
CA TYR A 170 26.85 -3.15 -5.78
C TYR A 170 25.68 -4.12 -5.55
N ASN A 171 24.75 -3.83 -4.66
CA ASN A 171 23.58 -4.68 -4.41
C ASN A 171 22.29 -4.08 -4.98
N ILE A 172 21.30 -4.96 -5.18
CA ILE A 172 19.90 -4.58 -5.25
C ILE A 172 19.26 -5.03 -3.94
N SER A 173 18.70 -4.10 -3.18
CA SER A 173 18.03 -4.45 -1.92
C SER A 173 16.70 -5.16 -2.21
N GLY A 174 16.31 -6.09 -1.34
CA GLY A 174 14.99 -6.70 -1.41
C GLY A 174 13.87 -5.70 -1.10
N GLN A 175 14.16 -4.61 -0.40
CA GLN A 175 13.21 -3.51 -0.22
C GLN A 175 12.82 -2.90 -1.57
N ASP A 176 13.81 -2.60 -2.42
CA ASP A 176 13.56 -2.05 -3.75
C ASP A 176 12.83 -3.04 -4.66
N LEU A 177 13.21 -4.32 -4.61
CA LEU A 177 12.68 -5.36 -5.50
C LEU A 177 11.27 -5.86 -5.11
N PHE A 178 11.00 -5.98 -3.81
CA PHE A 178 9.75 -6.60 -3.33
C PHE A 178 8.74 -5.58 -2.79
N LEU A 179 9.21 -4.42 -2.31
CA LEU A 179 8.43 -3.38 -1.64
C LEU A 179 8.68 -1.97 -2.22
N GLY A 180 9.30 -1.90 -3.41
CA GLY A 180 9.69 -0.65 -4.05
C GLY A 180 8.51 0.09 -4.69
N ALA A 181 8.81 1.13 -5.45
CA ALA A 181 7.80 1.87 -6.20
C ALA A 181 8.33 2.32 -7.57
N ASP A 182 7.51 2.14 -8.60
CA ASP A 182 7.79 2.55 -9.96
C ASP A 182 7.16 3.92 -10.26
N LYS A 183 8.01 4.96 -10.32
CA LYS A 183 7.58 6.36 -10.45
C LYS A 183 6.94 6.71 -11.80
N ASP A 184 7.09 5.87 -12.81
CA ASP A 184 6.48 5.99 -14.14
C ASP A 184 5.12 5.28 -14.24
N LYS A 185 4.71 4.55 -13.20
CA LYS A 185 3.41 3.87 -13.15
C LYS A 185 2.34 4.77 -12.57
N HIS A 186 1.10 4.32 -12.71
CA HIS A 186 -0.09 5.10 -12.40
C HIS A 186 -1.05 4.27 -11.57
N LYS A 187 -1.74 4.90 -10.62
CA LYS A 187 -2.85 4.24 -9.93
C LYS A 187 -4.06 4.11 -10.86
N LEU A 188 -4.59 2.90 -10.98
CA LEU A 188 -5.77 2.56 -11.76
C LEU A 188 -6.79 1.88 -10.84
N ILE A 189 -8.01 2.39 -10.80
CA ILE A 189 -9.10 1.85 -9.98
C ILE A 189 -10.32 1.49 -10.83
N THR A 190 -11.13 0.55 -10.34
CA THR A 190 -12.34 0.08 -11.03
C THR A 190 -13.48 -0.19 -10.06
N THR A 191 -14.69 0.14 -10.50
CA THR A 191 -15.93 -0.33 -9.88
C THR A 191 -16.08 -1.85 -10.04
N ASN A 192 -16.85 -2.47 -9.16
CA ASN A 192 -17.00 -3.92 -9.11
C ASN A 192 -18.45 -4.37 -9.16
N ILE A 193 -19.27 -3.64 -9.93
CA ILE A 193 -20.63 -3.99 -10.33
C ILE A 193 -20.71 -3.89 -11.85
N LYS A 194 -21.17 -4.94 -12.53
CA LYS A 194 -21.43 -4.90 -13.97
C LYS A 194 -22.59 -3.97 -14.24
N LEU A 195 -22.40 -3.00 -15.11
CA LEU A 195 -23.46 -2.06 -15.48
C LEU A 195 -24.03 -2.49 -16.83
N PHE A 196 -25.27 -2.97 -16.79
CA PHE A 196 -26.02 -3.36 -17.98
C PHE A 196 -26.90 -2.22 -18.48
N ASN A 197 -27.16 -2.22 -19.78
CA ASN A 197 -28.21 -1.41 -20.39
C ASN A 197 -29.57 -1.92 -19.93
N GLN A 198 -30.20 -1.19 -19.00
CA GLN A 198 -31.44 -1.57 -18.35
C GLN A 198 -32.60 -1.70 -19.33
N ASN A 199 -32.61 -0.92 -20.42
CA ASN A 199 -33.62 -1.03 -21.46
C ASN A 199 -33.53 -2.34 -22.25
N LYS A 200 -32.32 -2.89 -22.44
CA LYS A 200 -32.12 -4.21 -23.05
C LYS A 200 -32.34 -5.37 -22.07
N LEU A 201 -32.08 -5.14 -20.80
CA LEU A 201 -32.32 -6.12 -19.75
C LEU A 201 -33.81 -6.26 -19.39
N HIS A 202 -34.58 -5.17 -19.51
CA HIS A 202 -36.00 -5.11 -19.17
C HIS A 202 -36.84 -4.46 -20.29
N PRO A 203 -36.86 -5.06 -21.50
CA PRO A 203 -37.56 -4.46 -22.64
C PRO A 203 -39.07 -4.34 -22.40
N ASP A 204 -39.66 -5.31 -21.69
CA ASP A 204 -41.09 -5.36 -21.36
C ASP A 204 -41.57 -4.17 -20.53
N VAL A 205 -40.70 -3.62 -19.68
CA VAL A 205 -40.97 -2.46 -18.81
C VAL A 205 -40.49 -1.17 -19.44
N MET A 206 -39.29 -1.12 -20.02
CA MET A 206 -38.63 0.13 -20.40
C MET A 206 -38.69 0.48 -21.89
N ASP A 207 -38.72 -0.51 -22.78
CA ASP A 207 -38.58 -0.28 -24.22
C ASP A 207 -39.96 -0.12 -24.87
N ALA A 208 -40.31 1.09 -25.31
CA ALA A 208 -41.60 1.32 -25.96
C ALA A 208 -41.75 0.57 -27.30
N LEU A 209 -40.65 0.42 -28.05
CA LEU A 209 -40.66 -0.11 -29.42
C LEU A 209 -40.52 -1.63 -29.43
N GLU A 210 -39.58 -2.14 -28.65
CA GLU A 210 -39.17 -3.56 -28.65
C GLU A 210 -39.63 -4.30 -27.39
N HIS A 211 -40.74 -3.87 -26.74
CA HIS A 211 -41.24 -4.44 -25.48
C HIS A 211 -41.57 -5.95 -25.49
N SER A 212 -41.68 -6.57 -26.67
CA SER A 212 -41.91 -8.02 -26.79
C SER A 212 -40.60 -8.81 -27.00
N SER A 213 -39.45 -8.12 -27.07
CA SER A 213 -38.15 -8.76 -27.19
C SER A 213 -37.79 -9.50 -25.90
N LEU A 214 -36.95 -10.52 -26.04
CA LEU A 214 -36.41 -11.24 -24.88
C LEU A 214 -35.39 -10.33 -24.16
N PRO A 215 -35.31 -10.39 -22.82
CA PRO A 215 -34.23 -9.78 -22.05
C PRO A 215 -32.84 -10.18 -22.56
N GLU A 216 -31.96 -9.18 -22.72
CA GLU A 216 -30.58 -9.38 -23.16
C GLU A 216 -29.58 -8.69 -22.22
N GLU A 217 -28.53 -9.41 -21.82
CA GLU A 217 -27.42 -8.87 -21.04
C GLU A 217 -26.45 -8.10 -21.95
N VAL A 218 -26.71 -6.80 -22.12
CA VAL A 218 -25.85 -5.90 -22.90
C VAL A 218 -25.18 -4.92 -21.93
N PHE A 219 -23.85 -4.87 -21.93
CA PHE A 219 -23.11 -3.91 -21.10
C PHE A 219 -23.31 -2.47 -21.58
N ILE A 220 -23.41 -1.55 -20.61
CA ILE A 220 -23.59 -0.12 -20.87
C ILE A 220 -22.38 0.48 -21.58
N LYS A 221 -22.63 1.40 -22.50
CA LYS A 221 -21.60 2.13 -23.25
C LYS A 221 -21.65 3.63 -22.95
N PRO A 222 -20.56 4.39 -23.16
CA PRO A 222 -20.57 5.84 -22.96
C PRO A 222 -21.61 6.58 -23.82
N SER A 223 -21.99 6.02 -24.97
CA SER A 223 -22.99 6.58 -25.88
C SER A 223 -24.44 6.36 -25.43
N ASP A 224 -24.68 5.43 -24.50
CA ASP A 224 -26.02 5.10 -24.01
C ASP A 224 -26.55 6.24 -23.13
N THR A 225 -27.86 6.33 -23.01
CA THR A 225 -28.53 7.36 -22.21
C THR A 225 -28.41 7.07 -20.72
N LEU A 226 -28.53 8.11 -19.89
CA LEU A 226 -28.52 7.97 -18.44
C LEU A 226 -29.69 7.09 -17.96
N ARG A 227 -30.87 7.21 -18.60
CA ARG A 227 -32.02 6.35 -18.34
C ARG A 227 -31.69 4.86 -18.56
N GLU A 228 -30.92 4.55 -19.60
CA GLU A 228 -30.48 3.17 -19.89
C GLU A 228 -29.44 2.64 -18.89
N LEU A 229 -28.66 3.51 -18.23
CA LEU A 229 -27.75 3.11 -17.14
C LEU A 229 -28.53 2.87 -15.83
N ILE A 230 -29.39 3.81 -15.48
CA ILE A 230 -30.00 3.90 -14.15
C ILE A 230 -31.27 3.05 -14.04
N GLY A 231 -32.01 2.87 -15.14
CA GLY A 231 -33.30 2.20 -15.15
C GLY A 231 -34.47 3.12 -14.82
N ASP A 232 -35.66 2.62 -15.15
CA ASP A 232 -36.94 3.25 -14.82
C ASP A 232 -38.08 2.21 -14.75
N ASN A 233 -39.25 2.60 -14.23
CA ASN A 233 -40.39 1.70 -13.99
C ASN A 233 -41.46 1.70 -15.10
N ASP A 234 -41.26 2.46 -16.19
CA ASP A 234 -42.19 2.50 -17.31
C ASP A 234 -41.50 2.73 -18.67
N LYS A 235 -42.31 2.93 -19.72
CA LYS A 235 -41.88 3.12 -21.11
C LYS A 235 -41.80 4.59 -21.55
N ASP A 236 -42.17 5.53 -20.69
CA ASP A 236 -42.25 6.95 -21.01
C ASP A 236 -40.95 7.66 -20.60
N PRO A 237 -40.04 7.97 -21.55
CA PRO A 237 -38.79 8.62 -21.21
C PRO A 237 -38.96 10.09 -20.79
N THR A 238 -40.18 10.65 -20.79
CA THR A 238 -40.39 12.08 -20.56
C THR A 238 -40.79 12.44 -19.13
N ASN A 239 -41.13 11.45 -18.30
CA ASN A 239 -41.69 11.66 -16.96
C ASN A 239 -40.69 11.39 -15.82
N ASP A 240 -39.47 10.96 -16.15
CA ASP A 240 -38.45 10.60 -15.18
C ASP A 240 -38.01 11.79 -14.28
N PRO A 241 -37.93 11.61 -12.96
CA PRO A 241 -37.30 12.59 -12.10
C PRO A 241 -35.79 12.68 -12.36
N LYS A 242 -35.18 13.79 -11.93
CA LYS A 242 -33.73 13.94 -11.96
C LYS A 242 -33.06 12.89 -11.07
N GLU A 243 -31.91 12.40 -11.51
CA GLU A 243 -31.06 11.54 -10.71
C GLU A 243 -30.00 12.39 -10.01
N PHE A 244 -29.90 12.26 -8.69
CA PHE A 244 -28.93 12.94 -7.85
C PHE A 244 -27.76 12.01 -7.55
N PHE A 245 -26.55 12.46 -7.85
CA PHE A 245 -25.30 11.73 -7.64
C PHE A 245 -24.57 12.27 -6.42
N TYR A 246 -24.07 11.36 -5.59
CA TYR A 246 -23.27 11.65 -4.41
C TYR A 246 -21.90 11.01 -4.61
N LEU A 247 -20.93 11.85 -4.96
CA LEU A 247 -19.58 11.45 -5.31
C LEU A 247 -18.62 11.87 -4.20
N GLN A 248 -17.71 10.99 -3.83
CA GLN A 248 -16.63 11.31 -2.89
C GLN A 248 -15.40 10.46 -3.17
N GLY A 249 -14.23 11.00 -2.86
CA GLY A 249 -12.98 10.39 -3.29
C GLY A 249 -11.73 11.09 -2.79
N VAL A 250 -10.61 10.75 -3.41
CA VAL A 250 -9.31 11.43 -3.24
C VAL A 250 -8.80 11.76 -4.62
N ARG A 251 -8.45 13.02 -4.84
CA ARG A 251 -7.88 13.51 -6.09
C ARG A 251 -6.44 13.02 -6.27
N PRO A 252 -5.87 13.07 -7.48
CA PRO A 252 -4.46 12.76 -7.72
C PRO A 252 -3.43 13.50 -6.85
N ASP A 253 -3.78 14.69 -6.35
CA ASP A 253 -2.93 15.49 -5.44
C ASP A 253 -3.02 15.04 -3.96
N GLY A 254 -3.93 14.12 -3.64
CA GLY A 254 -4.18 13.58 -2.31
C GLY A 254 -5.24 14.33 -1.51
N SER A 255 -5.83 15.40 -2.03
CA SER A 255 -6.96 16.08 -1.38
C SER A 255 -8.22 15.22 -1.43
N SER A 256 -8.94 15.14 -0.31
CA SER A 256 -10.28 14.56 -0.26
C SER A 256 -11.32 15.55 -0.80
N PHE A 257 -12.34 15.04 -1.49
CA PHE A 257 -13.42 15.87 -1.99
C PHE A 257 -14.77 15.16 -1.87
N LYS A 258 -15.83 15.96 -1.90
CA LYS A 258 -17.21 15.52 -2.06
C LYS A 258 -17.88 16.38 -3.13
N GLU A 259 -18.70 15.77 -3.96
CA GLU A 259 -19.51 16.47 -4.94
C GLU A 259 -20.93 15.90 -4.96
N LYS A 260 -21.90 16.79 -5.14
CA LYS A 260 -23.30 16.45 -5.32
C LYS A 260 -23.81 17.17 -6.57
N PHE A 261 -24.32 16.43 -7.53
CA PHE A 261 -24.86 16.99 -8.76
C PHE A 261 -26.07 16.20 -9.25
N ALA A 262 -26.92 16.85 -10.03
CA ALA A 262 -28.09 16.22 -10.62
C ALA A 262 -27.95 16.14 -12.14
N LEU A 263 -28.43 15.05 -12.72
CA LEU A 263 -28.54 14.86 -14.16
C LEU A 263 -29.98 14.54 -14.55
N ASP A 264 -30.41 15.04 -15.70
CA ASP A 264 -31.75 14.78 -16.22
C ASP A 264 -31.78 13.37 -16.81
N LYS A 265 -32.59 12.47 -16.23
CA LYS A 265 -32.90 11.15 -16.81
C LYS A 265 -33.90 11.27 -17.95
N ALA A 266 -34.89 12.15 -17.79
CA ALA A 266 -35.94 12.36 -18.77
C ALA A 266 -35.39 12.99 -20.05
N TYR A 267 -35.96 12.60 -21.19
CA TYR A 267 -35.68 13.20 -22.48
C TYR A 267 -36.88 13.10 -23.43
N GLN A 268 -37.01 14.10 -24.31
CA GLN A 268 -38.00 14.07 -25.40
C GLN A 268 -37.43 13.43 -26.67
N ASN A 269 -36.15 13.68 -26.97
CA ASN A 269 -35.43 13.08 -28.08
C ASN A 269 -34.18 12.38 -27.54
N LYS A 270 -33.99 11.11 -27.92
CA LYS A 270 -32.85 10.28 -27.52
C LYS A 270 -31.50 10.86 -27.94
N GLU A 271 -31.44 11.58 -29.06
CA GLU A 271 -30.18 12.17 -29.55
C GLU A 271 -29.63 13.27 -28.63
N SER A 272 -30.52 14.00 -27.97
CA SER A 272 -30.22 15.08 -27.03
C SER A 272 -30.32 14.67 -25.56
N ALA A 273 -30.58 13.39 -25.29
CA ALA A 273 -30.67 12.87 -23.93
C ALA A 273 -29.31 12.94 -23.24
N THR A 274 -29.32 13.13 -21.92
CA THR A 274 -28.11 12.98 -21.10
C THR A 274 -27.54 11.58 -21.28
N LYS A 275 -26.24 11.49 -21.56
CA LYS A 275 -25.55 10.23 -21.82
C LYS A 275 -24.70 9.82 -20.64
N VAL A 276 -24.28 8.56 -20.64
CA VAL A 276 -23.30 8.06 -19.68
C VAL A 276 -21.98 8.81 -19.81
N SER A 277 -21.58 9.23 -21.02
CA SER A 277 -20.41 10.10 -21.21
C SER A 277 -20.48 11.40 -20.40
N ASP A 278 -21.68 12.00 -20.26
CA ASP A 278 -21.86 13.23 -19.49
C ASP A 278 -21.64 12.98 -17.99
N LEU A 279 -22.03 11.81 -17.49
CA LEU A 279 -21.72 11.36 -16.12
C LEU A 279 -20.21 11.16 -15.94
N LEU A 280 -19.53 10.50 -16.88
CA LEU A 280 -18.08 10.30 -16.81
C LEU A 280 -17.31 11.63 -16.85
N ASP A 281 -17.77 12.60 -17.64
CA ASP A 281 -17.21 13.94 -17.69
C ASP A 281 -17.43 14.71 -16.38
N LYS A 282 -18.61 14.59 -15.76
CA LYS A 282 -18.87 15.14 -14.42
C LYS A 282 -17.95 14.55 -13.36
N ILE A 283 -17.76 13.22 -13.37
CA ILE A 283 -16.80 12.56 -12.49
C ILE A 283 -15.39 13.11 -12.77
N GLY A 284 -14.97 13.20 -14.03
CA GLY A 284 -13.67 13.76 -14.41
C GLY A 284 -13.46 15.19 -13.88
N HIS A 285 -14.46 16.07 -14.00
CA HIS A 285 -14.42 17.43 -13.45
C HIS A 285 -14.30 17.43 -11.93
N ALA A 286 -15.02 16.54 -11.25
CA ALA A 286 -14.92 16.35 -9.81
C ALA A 286 -13.51 15.99 -9.34
N TYR A 287 -12.72 15.30 -10.17
CA TYR A 287 -11.30 15.01 -9.92
C TYR A 287 -10.35 16.15 -10.30
N GLY A 288 -10.82 17.16 -11.03
CA GLY A 288 -10.03 18.32 -11.46
C GLY A 288 -9.75 18.40 -12.96
N ASN A 289 -10.38 17.56 -13.79
CA ASN A 289 -10.28 17.72 -15.24
C ASN A 289 -10.88 19.06 -15.67
N THR A 290 -10.24 19.71 -16.63
CA THR A 290 -10.71 20.94 -17.27
C THR A 290 -10.73 20.73 -18.78
N SER A 291 -11.22 21.71 -19.54
CA SER A 291 -11.20 21.65 -21.02
C SER A 291 -9.78 21.63 -21.61
N GLN A 292 -8.76 22.04 -20.86
CA GLN A 292 -7.37 22.11 -21.33
C GLN A 292 -6.44 21.07 -20.70
N ASN A 293 -6.78 20.57 -19.50
CA ASN A 293 -5.92 19.65 -18.76
C ASN A 293 -6.72 18.50 -18.16
N LYS A 294 -6.24 17.27 -18.37
CA LYS A 294 -6.77 16.06 -17.73
C LYS A 294 -5.79 15.59 -16.66
N VAL A 295 -6.26 15.46 -15.42
CA VAL A 295 -5.52 14.88 -14.29
C VAL A 295 -5.91 13.43 -14.03
N VAL A 296 -7.10 13.03 -14.48
CA VAL A 296 -7.56 11.64 -14.51
C VAL A 296 -8.15 11.28 -15.87
N ASP A 297 -8.10 10.01 -16.21
CA ASP A 297 -8.88 9.43 -17.30
C ASP A 297 -10.03 8.61 -16.71
N VAL A 298 -11.27 8.94 -17.08
CA VAL A 298 -12.49 8.29 -16.58
C VAL A 298 -13.15 7.60 -17.77
N SER A 299 -13.33 6.29 -17.69
CA SER A 299 -13.85 5.51 -18.80
C SER A 299 -14.72 4.34 -18.32
N LEU A 300 -15.37 3.66 -19.25
CA LEU A 300 -16.00 2.36 -18.99
C LEU A 300 -15.15 1.26 -19.62
N ASN A 301 -14.97 0.17 -18.89
CA ASN A 301 -14.41 -1.05 -19.47
C ASN A 301 -15.47 -1.84 -20.25
N ASN A 302 -15.07 -2.98 -20.82
CA ASN A 302 -15.94 -3.81 -21.65
C ASN A 302 -17.15 -4.42 -20.92
N TRP A 303 -17.20 -4.36 -19.58
CA TRP A 303 -18.31 -4.82 -18.74
C TRP A 303 -19.16 -3.67 -18.19
N GLY A 304 -18.93 -2.45 -18.70
CA GLY A 304 -19.65 -1.27 -18.22
C GLY A 304 -19.18 -0.78 -16.84
N GLN A 305 -18.12 -1.34 -16.27
CA GLN A 305 -17.57 -0.84 -15.01
C GLN A 305 -16.82 0.47 -15.26
N ILE A 306 -17.03 1.45 -14.39
CA ILE A 306 -16.29 2.71 -14.35
C ILE A 306 -14.85 2.43 -13.91
N GLU A 307 -13.90 2.85 -14.73
CA GLU A 307 -12.46 2.84 -14.46
C GLU A 307 -11.91 4.27 -14.42
N ILE A 308 -11.06 4.53 -13.43
CA ILE A 308 -10.41 5.83 -13.26
C ILE A 308 -8.90 5.61 -13.17
N LYS A 309 -8.15 6.24 -14.07
CA LYS A 309 -6.69 6.22 -14.09
C LYS A 309 -6.15 7.58 -13.66
N ASN A 310 -5.25 7.58 -12.68
CA ASN A 310 -4.49 8.77 -12.32
C ASN A 310 -3.46 9.07 -13.42
N LEU A 311 -3.45 10.28 -13.98
CA LEU A 311 -2.50 10.67 -15.03
C LEU A 311 -1.21 11.29 -14.47
N THR A 312 -1.14 11.54 -13.15
CA THR A 312 0.09 11.94 -12.45
C THR A 312 0.95 10.69 -12.17
N PRO A 313 2.12 10.56 -12.80
CA PRO A 313 2.98 9.38 -12.62
C PRO A 313 3.54 9.31 -11.20
N GLY A 314 3.64 8.09 -10.66
CA GLY A 314 4.15 7.81 -9.32
C GLY A 314 3.23 8.20 -8.17
N SER A 315 2.05 8.78 -8.45
CA SER A 315 1.06 9.11 -7.42
C SER A 315 0.24 7.90 -7.00
N GLU A 316 0.21 7.64 -5.68
CA GLU A 316 -0.60 6.62 -5.01
C GLU A 316 -2.00 7.13 -4.63
N ASN A 317 -2.25 8.42 -4.85
CA ASN A 317 -3.51 9.07 -4.47
C ASN A 317 -4.53 8.86 -5.56
N LEU A 318 -5.60 8.14 -5.25
CA LEU A 318 -6.82 8.04 -6.03
C LEU A 318 -7.80 7.16 -5.25
N ASP A 319 -8.98 7.67 -4.94
CA ASP A 319 -10.11 6.88 -4.43
C ASP A 319 -11.39 7.34 -5.10
N PHE A 320 -12.34 6.43 -5.31
CA PHE A 320 -13.66 6.71 -5.87
C PHE A 320 -14.74 5.96 -5.10
N HIS A 321 -15.84 6.65 -4.84
CA HIS A 321 -17.09 6.08 -4.37
C HIS A 321 -18.25 6.93 -4.89
N LEU A 322 -19.24 6.25 -5.47
CA LEU A 322 -20.41 6.87 -6.07
C LEU A 322 -21.65 6.10 -5.64
N ILE A 323 -22.69 6.86 -5.28
CA ILE A 323 -24.07 6.38 -5.22
C ILE A 323 -24.97 7.40 -5.92
N SER A 324 -26.16 6.96 -6.33
CA SER A 324 -27.16 7.88 -6.89
C SER A 324 -28.57 7.58 -6.37
N SER A 325 -29.46 8.57 -6.42
CA SER A 325 -30.85 8.43 -5.99
C SER A 325 -31.82 9.28 -6.80
N ASP A 326 -33.09 8.87 -6.80
CA ASP A 326 -34.23 9.64 -7.29
C ASP A 326 -34.71 10.73 -6.29
N GLY A 327 -33.92 11.00 -5.24
CA GLY A 327 -34.21 12.03 -4.24
C GLY A 327 -33.00 12.89 -3.87
N ASP A 328 -33.28 14.14 -3.53
CA ASP A 328 -32.31 15.17 -3.15
C ASP A 328 -32.19 15.28 -1.63
N PHE A 329 -31.06 14.86 -1.06
CA PHE A 329 -30.81 14.86 0.38
C PHE A 329 -29.45 15.46 0.70
N ASP A 330 -29.35 16.22 1.77
CA ASP A 330 -28.06 16.71 2.24
C ASP A 330 -27.37 15.73 3.20
N ASP A 331 -28.12 14.79 3.80
CA ASP A 331 -27.57 13.74 4.66
C ASP A 331 -27.88 12.36 4.07
N LEU A 332 -26.82 11.55 3.88
CA LEU A 332 -26.97 10.20 3.35
C LEU A 332 -27.71 9.25 4.30
N ASP A 333 -27.67 9.47 5.62
CA ASP A 333 -28.45 8.64 6.56
C ASP A 333 -29.95 8.93 6.44
N ALA A 334 -30.32 10.18 6.14
CA ALA A 334 -31.70 10.56 5.80
C ALA A 334 -32.14 9.94 4.46
N LEU A 335 -31.27 9.95 3.43
CA LEU A 335 -31.53 9.27 2.16
C LEU A 335 -31.82 7.78 2.38
N ARG A 336 -30.94 7.06 3.10
CA ARG A 336 -31.08 5.61 3.38
C ARG A 336 -32.34 5.28 4.17
N SER A 337 -32.84 6.22 4.98
CA SER A 337 -34.07 6.06 5.78
C SER A 337 -35.35 6.46 5.04
N SER A 338 -35.24 7.20 3.93
CA SER A 338 -36.38 7.83 3.24
C SER A 338 -37.28 6.86 2.45
N GLY A 339 -36.77 5.67 2.11
CA GLY A 339 -37.41 4.75 1.16
C GLY A 339 -37.29 5.18 -0.30
N LYS A 340 -36.44 6.17 -0.59
CA LYS A 340 -35.96 6.45 -1.95
C LYS A 340 -34.95 5.39 -2.39
N ARG A 341 -34.83 5.22 -3.70
CA ARG A 341 -33.92 4.22 -4.27
C ARG A 341 -32.50 4.73 -4.15
N VAL A 342 -31.58 3.83 -3.78
CA VAL A 342 -30.15 4.07 -3.86
C VAL A 342 -29.56 3.12 -4.89
N THR A 343 -28.95 3.68 -5.93
CA THR A 343 -28.19 2.94 -6.93
C THR A 343 -26.73 2.88 -6.49
N GLU A 344 -26.16 1.69 -6.49
CA GLU A 344 -24.81 1.42 -6.04
C GLU A 344 -23.91 1.11 -7.24
N TYR A 345 -22.64 1.52 -7.15
CA TYR A 345 -21.63 1.27 -8.18
C TYR A 345 -20.46 0.44 -7.65
N VAL A 346 -20.40 0.25 -6.33
CA VAL A 346 -19.36 -0.54 -5.65
C VAL A 346 -20.03 -1.46 -4.64
N LYS A 347 -19.49 -2.66 -4.48
CA LYS A 347 -19.92 -3.62 -3.47
C LYS A 347 -18.75 -4.11 -2.61
N SER A 348 -18.99 -4.42 -1.35
CA SER A 348 -17.95 -4.88 -0.43
C SER A 348 -18.53 -5.67 0.72
N ALA A 349 -17.77 -6.62 1.25
CA ALA A 349 -18.10 -7.35 2.48
C ALA A 349 -17.63 -6.63 3.76
N PHE A 350 -17.35 -5.32 3.72
CA PHE A 350 -17.04 -4.59 4.94
C PHE A 350 -18.30 -4.46 5.81
N VAL A 351 -18.14 -4.80 7.08
CA VAL A 351 -19.18 -4.55 8.09
C VAL A 351 -19.28 -3.04 8.27
N THR A 352 -20.49 -2.52 8.24
CA THR A 352 -20.79 -1.10 8.39
C THR A 352 -21.31 -0.75 9.77
N ASP A 353 -21.41 0.55 10.03
CA ASP A 353 -22.07 1.07 11.21
C ASP A 353 -23.57 0.71 11.22
N ARG A 354 -24.11 0.59 12.43
CA ARG A 354 -25.54 0.42 12.70
C ARG A 354 -26.16 1.78 13.00
N SER A 355 -26.02 2.70 12.06
CA SER A 355 -26.35 4.12 12.24
C SER A 355 -27.82 4.44 12.02
N LEU A 356 -28.60 3.55 11.41
CA LEU A 356 -29.99 3.83 11.07
C LEU A 356 -30.92 3.44 12.24
N SER A 357 -31.85 4.33 12.61
CA SER A 357 -32.94 4.01 13.55
C SER A 357 -34.18 3.47 12.84
N GLN A 358 -34.32 3.75 11.55
CA GLN A 358 -35.42 3.31 10.71
C GLN A 358 -34.93 3.00 9.29
N VAL A 359 -35.55 2.01 8.64
CA VAL A 359 -35.38 1.75 7.22
C VAL A 359 -36.73 1.40 6.59
N LYS A 360 -36.99 1.93 5.39
CA LYS A 360 -38.20 1.64 4.61
C LYS A 360 -37.84 0.74 3.43
N ALA A 361 -38.67 -0.26 3.17
CA ALA A 361 -38.50 -1.14 2.02
C ALA A 361 -38.74 -0.36 0.72
N VAL A 362 -37.88 -0.61 -0.27
CA VAL A 362 -37.91 0.03 -1.59
C VAL A 362 -38.48 -0.96 -2.60
N PRO A 363 -39.48 -0.58 -3.41
CA PRO A 363 -40.01 -1.45 -4.45
C PRO A 363 -38.98 -1.64 -5.58
N ASN A 364 -38.94 -2.84 -6.15
CA ASN A 364 -38.18 -3.10 -7.36
C ASN A 364 -38.80 -2.33 -8.54
N MET A 365 -37.96 -1.66 -9.33
CA MET A 365 -38.40 -0.79 -10.42
C MET A 365 -39.14 -1.55 -11.52
N TYR A 366 -38.74 -2.79 -11.79
CA TYR A 366 -39.27 -3.62 -12.87
C TYR A 366 -40.33 -4.61 -12.39
N ASN A 367 -40.41 -4.86 -11.07
CA ASN A 367 -41.45 -5.68 -10.46
C ASN A 367 -41.92 -5.06 -9.12
N PRO A 368 -42.92 -4.17 -9.16
CA PRO A 368 -43.43 -3.49 -7.96
C PRO A 368 -44.00 -4.41 -6.88
N LYS A 369 -44.32 -5.68 -7.20
CA LYS A 369 -44.74 -6.68 -6.21
C LYS A 369 -43.58 -7.20 -5.34
N THR A 370 -42.34 -6.86 -5.70
CA THR A 370 -41.16 -7.19 -4.91
C THR A 370 -40.63 -5.94 -4.21
N LEU A 371 -40.50 -6.00 -2.90
CA LEU A 371 -39.87 -4.97 -2.09
C LEU A 371 -38.60 -5.52 -1.44
N GLU A 372 -37.61 -4.65 -1.24
CA GLU A 372 -36.37 -5.01 -0.58
C GLU A 372 -36.04 -3.99 0.50
N ILE A 373 -35.60 -4.47 1.67
CA ILE A 373 -35.03 -3.59 2.69
C ILE A 373 -33.59 -3.24 2.25
N PRO A 374 -33.26 -1.94 2.07
CA PRO A 374 -31.93 -1.50 1.64
C PRO A 374 -30.92 -1.55 2.81
N SER A 375 -30.77 -2.74 3.40
CA SER A 375 -29.85 -3.05 4.48
C SER A 375 -29.45 -4.51 4.37
N VAL A 376 -28.16 -4.81 4.59
CA VAL A 376 -27.63 -6.16 4.51
C VAL A 376 -27.61 -6.77 5.91
N PHE A 377 -28.32 -7.88 6.08
CA PHE A 377 -28.44 -8.60 7.34
C PHE A 377 -27.24 -9.54 7.51
N VAL A 378 -26.15 -8.98 8.04
CA VAL A 378 -24.98 -9.74 8.51
C VAL A 378 -24.80 -9.59 10.01
N THR A 379 -24.21 -10.61 10.63
CA THR A 379 -23.84 -10.54 12.04
C THR A 379 -22.69 -9.55 12.25
N LYS A 380 -22.45 -9.17 13.52
CA LYS A 380 -21.30 -8.34 13.90
C LYS A 380 -19.95 -8.96 13.50
N ASP A 381 -19.86 -10.28 13.43
CA ASP A 381 -18.67 -11.02 12.96
C ASP A 381 -18.66 -11.27 11.44
N ASN A 382 -19.44 -10.50 10.68
CA ASN A 382 -19.48 -10.54 9.22
C ASN A 382 -20.00 -11.87 8.61
N VAL A 383 -20.92 -12.54 9.30
CA VAL A 383 -21.54 -13.77 8.82
C VAL A 383 -22.93 -13.46 8.27
N LEU A 384 -23.23 -13.95 7.07
CA LEU A 384 -24.55 -13.79 6.45
C LEU A 384 -25.64 -14.38 7.35
N ALA A 385 -26.68 -13.60 7.64
CA ALA A 385 -27.76 -14.06 8.48
C ALA A 385 -28.55 -15.19 7.81
N ASN A 386 -28.91 -16.20 8.60
CA ASN A 386 -29.82 -17.26 8.21
C ASN A 386 -31.04 -17.26 9.12
N LYS A 387 -31.99 -18.17 8.87
CA LYS A 387 -33.25 -18.25 9.63
C LYS A 387 -33.08 -18.39 11.16
N ASN A 388 -31.96 -18.96 11.62
CA ASN A 388 -31.67 -19.19 13.04
C ASN A 388 -30.85 -18.06 13.67
N THR A 389 -30.34 -17.11 12.87
CA THR A 389 -29.56 -15.98 13.39
C THR A 389 -30.45 -15.13 14.29
N LYS A 390 -29.94 -14.80 15.49
CA LYS A 390 -30.65 -13.94 16.44
C LYS A 390 -30.67 -12.50 15.95
N LEU A 391 -31.76 -11.79 16.22
CA LEU A 391 -31.85 -10.37 15.85
C LEU A 391 -30.78 -9.54 16.59
N SER A 392 -30.43 -9.91 17.82
CA SER A 392 -29.35 -9.26 18.60
C SER A 392 -27.95 -9.38 17.98
N GLU A 393 -27.72 -10.35 17.09
CA GLU A 393 -26.45 -10.48 16.37
C GLU A 393 -26.37 -9.54 15.16
N ILE A 394 -27.52 -9.06 14.68
CA ILE A 394 -27.66 -8.21 13.49
C ILE A 394 -27.80 -6.75 13.89
N PHE A 395 -28.67 -6.44 14.85
CA PHE A 395 -28.95 -5.07 15.31
C PHE A 395 -27.96 -4.59 16.40
N GLY A 396 -27.98 -3.29 16.68
CA GLY A 396 -27.10 -2.64 17.66
C GLY A 396 -27.36 -3.11 19.10
N ASP A 397 -26.34 -3.07 19.96
CA ASP A 397 -26.44 -3.54 21.36
C ASP A 397 -27.44 -2.74 22.21
N SER A 398 -27.71 -1.49 21.84
CA SER A 398 -28.70 -0.64 22.52
C SER A 398 -30.15 -0.94 22.11
N VAL A 399 -30.38 -1.82 21.12
CA VAL A 399 -31.72 -2.14 20.63
C VAL A 399 -32.34 -3.24 21.49
N GLU A 400 -33.52 -2.97 22.03
CA GLU A 400 -34.32 -3.96 22.76
C GLU A 400 -35.50 -4.45 21.92
N THR A 401 -36.15 -3.56 21.16
CA THR A 401 -37.36 -3.88 20.40
C THR A 401 -37.23 -3.47 18.94
N LEU A 402 -37.62 -4.37 18.04
CA LEU A 402 -37.80 -4.10 16.62
C LEU A 402 -39.28 -3.82 16.35
N LYS A 403 -39.58 -2.61 15.91
CA LYS A 403 -40.91 -2.16 15.48
C LYS A 403 -41.05 -2.36 13.97
N ILE A 404 -42.10 -3.07 13.56
CA ILE A 404 -42.39 -3.37 12.16
C ILE A 404 -43.71 -2.69 11.80
N ASN A 405 -43.65 -1.73 10.89
CA ASN A 405 -44.82 -1.13 10.27
C ASN A 405 -45.03 -1.78 8.91
N ALA A 406 -46.08 -2.57 8.74
CA ALA A 406 -46.38 -3.23 7.47
C ALA A 406 -47.87 -3.09 7.15
N SER A 407 -48.19 -2.58 5.96
CA SER A 407 -49.57 -2.31 5.56
C SER A 407 -49.76 -2.42 4.06
N ARG A 408 -51.00 -2.63 3.62
CA ARG A 408 -51.42 -2.36 2.24
C ARG A 408 -51.88 -0.91 2.16
N LEU A 409 -51.44 -0.18 1.13
CA LEU A 409 -51.63 1.27 1.04
C LEU A 409 -53.10 1.71 0.83
N ASP A 410 -53.99 0.78 0.48
CA ASP A 410 -55.43 0.99 0.28
C ASP A 410 -56.32 0.38 1.37
N GLU A 411 -55.87 -0.69 2.03
CA GLU A 411 -56.55 -1.28 3.18
C GLU A 411 -56.10 -0.54 4.43
N THR A 412 -56.96 0.31 5.00
CA THR A 412 -56.86 0.67 6.43
C THR A 412 -56.79 -0.65 7.19
N SER A 413 -55.57 -1.05 7.57
CA SER A 413 -55.22 -2.35 8.16
C SER A 413 -55.69 -2.37 9.62
N ALA A 414 -56.99 -2.22 9.81
CA ALA A 414 -57.57 -1.86 11.08
C ALA A 414 -58.59 -2.91 11.52
N ILE A 415 -58.34 -3.46 12.69
CA ILE A 415 -59.29 -4.27 13.42
C ILE A 415 -60.49 -3.37 13.74
N LYS A 416 -61.68 -3.79 13.31
CA LYS A 416 -62.93 -3.11 13.65
C LYS A 416 -63.26 -3.39 15.12
N ILE A 417 -62.88 -2.51 16.04
CA ILE A 417 -63.33 -2.57 17.44
C ILE A 417 -64.75 -1.98 17.50
N PRO A 418 -65.77 -2.72 17.99
CA PRO A 418 -67.10 -2.16 18.16
C PRO A 418 -67.06 -0.93 19.08
N ASN A 419 -67.59 0.22 18.60
CA ASN A 419 -67.77 1.49 19.32
C ASN A 419 -66.58 2.48 19.42
N LEU A 420 -65.57 2.41 18.56
CA LEU A 420 -64.56 3.50 18.40
C LEU A 420 -64.51 4.00 16.96
N PRO A 421 -64.47 5.33 16.70
CA PRO A 421 -64.46 5.91 15.35
C PRO A 421 -63.07 5.97 14.70
N VAL A 422 -62.04 5.34 15.28
CA VAL A 422 -60.66 5.41 14.79
C VAL A 422 -60.10 4.01 14.52
N TYR A 423 -59.67 3.82 13.28
CA TYR A 423 -58.92 2.67 12.79
C TYR A 423 -57.47 2.74 13.33
N LEU A 424 -57.03 1.80 14.17
CA LEU A 424 -55.64 1.77 14.67
C LEU A 424 -54.78 0.84 13.80
N ASP A 425 -53.78 1.40 13.12
CA ASP A 425 -52.65 0.66 12.57
C ASP A 425 -51.71 0.28 13.73
N ILE A 426 -51.77 -0.98 14.17
CA ILE A 426 -50.97 -1.45 15.32
C ILE A 426 -49.65 -2.01 14.78
N PRO A 427 -48.49 -1.43 15.11
CA PRO A 427 -47.20 -1.97 14.69
C PRO A 427 -46.93 -3.32 15.36
N ILE A 428 -46.17 -4.19 14.68
CA ILE A 428 -45.67 -5.42 15.31
C ILE A 428 -44.41 -5.08 16.10
N LEU A 429 -44.30 -5.59 17.32
CA LEU A 429 -43.13 -5.42 18.17
C LEU A 429 -42.48 -6.79 18.39
N LEU A 430 -41.20 -6.91 18.05
CA LEU A 430 -40.39 -8.10 18.31
C LEU A 430 -39.28 -7.78 19.30
N ASP A 431 -39.10 -8.66 20.28
CA ASP A 431 -37.99 -8.60 21.22
C ASP A 431 -36.69 -9.03 20.52
N VAL A 432 -35.71 -8.14 20.44
CA VAL A 432 -34.49 -8.37 19.65
C VAL A 432 -33.58 -9.44 20.27
N LYS A 433 -33.60 -9.60 21.59
CA LYS A 433 -32.73 -10.57 22.29
C LYS A 433 -33.19 -12.01 22.13
N ASN A 434 -34.49 -12.24 22.12
CA ASN A 434 -35.08 -13.57 22.12
C ASN A 434 -35.58 -14.01 20.73
N SER A 435 -35.77 -13.08 19.80
CA SER A 435 -36.24 -13.38 18.45
C SER A 435 -35.10 -13.68 17.48
N THR A 436 -35.44 -14.43 16.44
CA THR A 436 -34.58 -14.78 15.32
C THR A 436 -35.09 -14.14 14.03
N ILE A 437 -34.30 -14.24 12.96
CA ILE A 437 -34.73 -13.90 11.60
C ILE A 437 -36.00 -14.65 11.20
N LYS A 438 -36.15 -15.93 11.60
CA LYS A 438 -37.37 -16.68 11.32
C LYS A 438 -38.59 -15.98 11.92
N ASP A 439 -38.49 -15.54 13.18
CA ASP A 439 -39.61 -14.87 13.86
C ASP A 439 -39.94 -13.52 13.19
N LEU A 440 -38.92 -12.77 12.73
CA LEU A 440 -39.13 -11.57 11.91
C LEU A 440 -39.91 -11.88 10.61
N LYS A 441 -39.49 -12.91 9.88
CA LYS A 441 -40.15 -13.32 8.64
C LYS A 441 -41.59 -13.76 8.89
N ASP A 442 -41.80 -14.60 9.91
CA ASP A 442 -43.11 -15.14 10.26
C ASP A 442 -44.05 -14.01 10.68
N ALA A 443 -43.58 -13.05 11.48
CA ALA A 443 -44.35 -11.87 11.88
C ALA A 443 -44.81 -11.00 10.68
N ILE A 444 -43.93 -10.79 9.70
CA ILE A 444 -44.29 -10.06 8.47
C ILE A 444 -45.28 -10.87 7.64
N LYS A 445 -45.09 -12.19 7.49
CA LYS A 445 -46.01 -13.06 6.75
C LYS A 445 -47.41 -13.06 7.35
N GLU A 446 -47.51 -13.23 8.68
CA GLU A 446 -48.77 -13.23 9.41
C GLU A 446 -49.53 -11.90 9.24
N ARG A 447 -48.82 -10.77 9.22
CA ARG A 447 -49.42 -9.45 9.00
C ARG A 447 -50.14 -9.30 7.67
N PHE A 448 -49.66 -9.99 6.64
CA PHE A 448 -50.28 -10.03 5.31
C PHE A 448 -51.07 -11.32 5.07
N ASN A 449 -51.56 -11.99 6.13
CA ASN A 449 -52.35 -13.23 6.02
C ASN A 449 -51.66 -14.35 5.23
N ASN A 450 -50.33 -14.41 5.24
CA ASN A 450 -49.49 -15.30 4.44
C ASN A 450 -49.64 -15.13 2.91
N GLU A 451 -50.14 -13.97 2.45
CA GLU A 451 -50.20 -13.61 1.02
C GLU A 451 -48.85 -13.09 0.48
N VAL A 452 -47.86 -12.91 1.35
CA VAL A 452 -46.51 -12.50 0.97
C VAL A 452 -45.49 -13.59 1.29
N ASP A 453 -44.48 -13.70 0.44
CA ASP A 453 -43.25 -14.39 0.79
C ASP A 453 -42.21 -13.43 1.31
N VAL A 454 -41.46 -13.88 2.31
CA VAL A 454 -40.38 -13.12 2.92
C VAL A 454 -39.16 -14.02 2.93
N GLU A 455 -38.04 -13.53 2.42
CA GLU A 455 -36.78 -14.25 2.33
C GLU A 455 -35.59 -13.35 2.63
N ILE A 456 -34.47 -13.96 3.03
CA ILE A 456 -33.16 -13.28 2.96
C ILE A 456 -32.57 -13.71 1.63
N ALA A 457 -32.45 -12.76 0.71
CA ALA A 457 -31.87 -13.02 -0.60
C ALA A 457 -30.37 -13.31 -0.48
N THR A 458 -29.75 -13.84 -1.54
CA THR A 458 -28.33 -14.19 -1.57
C THR A 458 -27.40 -12.99 -1.34
N ASN A 459 -27.89 -11.77 -1.59
CA ASN A 459 -27.22 -10.50 -1.28
C ASN A 459 -27.32 -10.09 0.21
N GLY A 460 -27.98 -10.91 1.04
CA GLY A 460 -28.18 -10.66 2.47
C GLY A 460 -29.30 -9.68 2.81
N ARG A 461 -30.07 -9.22 1.83
CA ARG A 461 -31.17 -8.27 2.06
C ARG A 461 -32.48 -8.99 2.30
N LEU A 462 -33.34 -8.39 3.11
CA LEU A 462 -34.69 -8.90 3.35
C LEU A 462 -35.58 -8.53 2.16
N ARG A 463 -36.04 -9.54 1.43
CA ARG A 463 -36.93 -9.41 0.27
C ARG A 463 -38.33 -9.87 0.60
N ILE A 464 -39.32 -9.11 0.14
CA ILE A 464 -40.75 -9.37 0.31
C ILE A 464 -41.38 -9.45 -1.06
N ILE A 465 -42.10 -10.53 -1.34
CA ILE A 465 -42.75 -10.79 -2.63
C ILE A 465 -44.24 -10.91 -2.37
N ASP A 466 -45.04 -9.98 -2.92
CA ASP A 466 -46.49 -10.03 -2.84
C ASP A 466 -47.05 -11.03 -3.86
N ASN A 467 -47.53 -12.17 -3.36
CA ASN A 467 -48.14 -13.21 -4.17
C ASN A 467 -49.66 -13.05 -4.30
N SER A 468 -50.23 -11.99 -3.72
CA SER A 468 -51.65 -11.75 -3.81
C SER A 468 -52.08 -11.35 -5.23
N SER A 469 -53.35 -11.61 -5.52
CA SER A 469 -54.02 -11.08 -6.71
C SER A 469 -54.45 -9.61 -6.53
N LYS A 470 -54.11 -8.96 -5.41
CA LYS A 470 -54.49 -7.57 -5.13
C LYS A 470 -53.55 -6.64 -5.90
N GLU A 471 -54.13 -5.55 -6.40
CA GLU A 471 -53.40 -4.53 -7.18
C GLU A 471 -52.70 -3.50 -6.27
N SER A 472 -53.09 -3.46 -5.01
CA SER A 472 -52.68 -2.40 -4.11
C SER A 472 -51.32 -2.67 -3.47
N PRO A 473 -50.41 -1.69 -3.54
CA PRO A 473 -49.03 -1.88 -3.14
C PRO A 473 -48.91 -2.10 -1.63
N ILE A 474 -47.97 -2.97 -1.26
CA ILE A 474 -47.57 -3.16 0.14
C ILE A 474 -46.52 -2.13 0.53
N SER A 475 -46.45 -1.80 1.81
CA SER A 475 -45.41 -0.98 2.41
C SER A 475 -44.87 -1.67 3.65
N LEU A 476 -43.56 -1.59 3.86
CA LEU A 476 -42.87 -2.12 5.02
C LEU A 476 -41.81 -1.12 5.50
N ALA A 477 -41.76 -0.88 6.81
CA ALA A 477 -40.68 -0.16 7.46
C ALA A 477 -40.31 -0.84 8.78
N LEU A 478 -39.02 -0.85 9.08
CA LEU A 478 -38.45 -1.36 10.33
C LEU A 478 -37.90 -0.17 11.11
N SER A 479 -38.19 -0.09 12.40
CA SER A 479 -37.60 0.89 13.32
C SER A 479 -37.07 0.18 14.57
N THR A 480 -35.97 0.67 15.13
CA THR A 480 -35.35 0.10 16.34
C THR A 480 -35.59 0.98 17.55
N LEU A 481 -35.98 0.35 18.67
CA LEU A 481 -36.31 1.03 19.92
C LEU A 481 -35.42 0.54 21.08
N ASP A 482 -35.07 1.45 21.98
CA ASP A 482 -34.36 1.15 23.22
C ASP A 482 -35.30 0.59 24.31
N GLN A 483 -34.75 0.34 25.50
CA GLN A 483 -35.51 -0.16 26.66
C GLN A 483 -36.64 0.79 27.11
N LYS A 484 -36.53 2.08 26.80
CA LYS A 484 -37.53 3.11 27.14
C LYS A 484 -38.58 3.28 26.03
N GLY A 485 -38.46 2.54 24.93
CA GLY A 485 -39.32 2.65 23.76
C GLY A 485 -39.01 3.86 22.87
N LEU A 486 -37.85 4.49 23.04
CA LEU A 486 -37.38 5.58 22.19
C LEU A 486 -36.63 5.03 20.98
N GLU A 487 -36.77 5.70 19.84
CA GLU A 487 -36.01 5.32 18.64
C GLU A 487 -34.51 5.47 18.89
N VAL A 488 -33.75 4.44 18.52
CA VAL A 488 -32.31 4.38 18.68
C VAL A 488 -31.69 3.81 17.41
N ALA A 489 -30.50 4.31 17.03
CA ALA A 489 -29.74 3.74 15.93
C ALA A 489 -29.36 2.29 16.25
N GLY A 490 -29.56 1.41 15.27
CA GLY A 490 -29.28 -0.01 15.47
C GLY A 490 -29.44 -0.89 14.24
N ILE A 491 -29.95 -0.36 13.14
CA ILE A 491 -30.07 -1.05 11.86
C ILE A 491 -28.77 -0.84 11.06
N PRO A 492 -28.14 -1.90 10.53
CA PRO A 492 -26.93 -1.76 9.72
C PRO A 492 -27.21 -0.96 8.44
N THR A 493 -26.31 -0.05 8.07
CA THR A 493 -26.38 0.56 6.74
C THR A 493 -26.03 -0.46 5.67
N ASN A 494 -26.55 -0.27 4.47
CA ASN A 494 -26.15 -1.07 3.33
C ASN A 494 -24.66 -0.80 2.99
N ASN A 495 -23.84 -1.84 3.12
CA ASN A 495 -22.41 -1.87 2.83
C ASN A 495 -22.02 -1.19 1.52
N ALA A 496 -22.73 -1.46 0.43
CA ALA A 496 -22.47 -0.91 -0.89
C ALA A 496 -22.68 0.62 -0.97
N SER A 497 -23.57 1.16 -0.14
CA SER A 497 -23.90 2.59 -0.11
C SER A 497 -23.11 3.42 0.89
N GLU A 498 -22.34 2.75 1.77
CA GLU A 498 -21.53 3.40 2.78
C GLU A 498 -20.11 3.61 2.25
N TYR A 499 -19.44 4.68 2.68
CA TYR A 499 -18.06 4.96 2.28
C TYR A 499 -17.11 4.86 3.45
N GLN A 500 -17.18 5.78 4.42
CA GLN A 500 -16.21 5.83 5.53
C GLN A 500 -16.63 4.99 6.73
N LYS A 501 -17.93 4.81 7.00
CA LYS A 501 -18.41 4.12 8.21
C LYS A 501 -18.32 2.59 8.07
N THR A 502 -17.10 2.11 7.86
CA THR A 502 -16.74 0.69 7.66
C THR A 502 -15.70 0.24 8.69
N TYR A 503 -15.91 -0.94 9.28
CA TYR A 503 -14.98 -1.51 10.26
C TYR A 503 -13.70 -2.01 9.58
N PHE A 504 -12.60 -2.03 10.34
CA PHE A 504 -11.35 -2.69 9.95
C PHE A 504 -11.61 -4.17 9.65
N ASN A 505 -10.83 -4.73 8.72
CA ASN A 505 -10.86 -6.15 8.42
C ASN A 505 -10.34 -6.94 9.61
N LYS A 506 -11.06 -8.00 10.00
CA LYS A 506 -10.73 -8.86 11.14
C LYS A 506 -10.18 -10.19 10.65
N GLU A 507 -8.95 -10.52 11.06
CA GLU A 507 -8.25 -11.75 10.72
C GLU A 507 -7.60 -12.36 11.96
N GLY A 508 -8.27 -13.35 12.57
CA GLY A 508 -7.80 -13.97 13.81
C GLY A 508 -7.62 -12.94 14.92
N ALA A 509 -6.38 -12.77 15.38
CA ALA A 509 -5.99 -11.81 16.42
C ALA A 509 -5.74 -10.38 15.90
N LYS A 510 -5.89 -10.13 14.59
CA LYS A 510 -5.48 -8.88 13.94
C LYS A 510 -6.68 -8.11 13.37
N LEU A 511 -6.68 -6.79 13.51
CA LEU A 511 -7.49 -5.88 12.72
C LEU A 511 -6.60 -5.08 11.76
N GLU A 512 -7.04 -4.91 10.51
CA GLU A 512 -6.29 -4.16 9.49
C GLU A 512 -7.18 -3.12 8.79
N SER A 513 -6.64 -1.92 8.63
CA SER A 513 -7.27 -0.86 7.85
C SER A 513 -7.14 -1.14 6.35
N ASN A 514 -8.18 -0.88 5.56
CA ASN A 514 -8.15 -1.18 4.13
C ASN A 514 -7.65 -0.01 3.25
N VAL A 515 -7.51 1.20 3.81
CA VAL A 515 -6.92 2.35 3.13
C VAL A 515 -5.50 2.57 3.64
N ALA A 516 -4.54 2.52 2.71
CA ALA A 516 -3.15 2.87 2.95
C ALA A 516 -3.00 4.39 3.11
N GLN A 517 -2.25 4.81 4.13
CA GLN A 517 -1.95 6.21 4.39
C GLN A 517 -0.67 6.60 3.65
N ILE A 518 -0.73 7.68 2.87
CA ILE A 518 0.35 8.11 1.99
C ILE A 518 0.91 9.45 2.47
N ALA A 519 2.23 9.53 2.66
CA ALA A 519 2.99 10.74 2.98
C ALA A 519 3.50 11.44 1.70
N GLN A 520 4.32 12.49 1.81
CA GLN A 520 4.95 13.08 0.63
C GLN A 520 5.90 12.12 -0.10
N ASN A 521 6.59 11.23 0.63
CA ASN A 521 7.67 10.39 0.11
C ASN A 521 7.37 8.88 0.24
N GLY A 522 6.12 8.46 0.00
CA GLY A 522 5.72 7.05 0.04
C GLY A 522 4.69 6.76 1.13
N ALA A 523 4.70 5.55 1.67
CA ALA A 523 3.80 5.16 2.77
C ALA A 523 4.06 5.97 4.04
N ALA A 524 2.99 6.32 4.75
CA ALA A 524 3.09 7.01 6.03
C ALA A 524 3.66 6.07 7.10
N ASN A 525 4.37 6.64 8.07
CA ASN A 525 4.89 5.94 9.23
C ASN A 525 4.51 6.68 10.52
N GLY A 526 4.94 6.17 11.68
CA GLY A 526 4.56 6.73 12.98
C GLY A 526 4.92 8.21 13.19
N SER A 527 5.97 8.74 12.55
CA SER A 527 6.34 10.16 12.67
C SER A 527 5.64 11.06 11.65
N THR A 528 4.98 10.51 10.64
CA THR A 528 4.21 11.27 9.65
C THR A 528 3.06 12.01 10.34
N LYS A 529 2.87 13.29 10.00
CA LYS A 529 1.77 14.11 10.50
C LYS A 529 0.46 13.74 9.82
N LEU A 530 -0.65 13.75 10.57
CA LEU A 530 -1.98 13.46 10.01
C LEU A 530 -2.37 14.48 8.92
N SER A 531 -2.04 15.76 9.13
CA SER A 531 -2.27 16.85 8.18
C SER A 531 -1.51 16.68 6.86
N GLU A 532 -0.33 16.03 6.90
CA GLU A 532 0.46 15.73 5.70
C GLU A 532 -0.22 14.66 4.84
N ALA A 533 -0.77 13.61 5.48
CA ALA A 533 -1.48 12.55 4.79
C ALA A 533 -2.86 13.01 4.29
N ALA A 534 -3.55 13.86 5.06
CA ALA A 534 -4.82 14.46 4.66
C ALA A 534 -4.67 15.59 3.62
N LYS A 535 -3.44 16.00 3.31
CA LYS A 535 -3.09 17.09 2.38
C LYS A 535 -3.80 18.42 2.71
N GLY A 536 -3.93 18.73 4.00
CA GLY A 536 -4.47 20.01 4.44
C GLY A 536 -4.63 20.13 5.95
N SER A 537 -5.17 21.27 6.38
CA SER A 537 -5.41 21.55 7.80
C SER A 537 -6.52 20.66 8.36
N LEU A 538 -6.26 20.04 9.51
CA LEU A 538 -7.24 19.26 10.27
C LEU A 538 -7.80 20.04 11.46
N GLU A 539 -7.66 21.37 11.46
CA GLU A 539 -8.23 22.23 12.50
C GLU A 539 -9.76 22.20 12.48
N ASN A 540 -10.35 22.01 13.65
CA ASN A 540 -11.77 21.83 13.91
C ASN A 540 -12.36 20.54 13.31
N SER A 541 -11.51 19.56 12.98
CA SER A 541 -11.97 18.23 12.57
C SER A 541 -12.29 17.36 13.78
N VAL A 542 -13.37 16.58 13.67
CA VAL A 542 -13.78 15.60 14.67
C VAL A 542 -13.89 14.24 14.00
N PHE A 543 -13.13 13.27 14.51
CA PHE A 543 -13.17 11.89 14.04
C PHE A 543 -13.81 11.01 15.08
N ASN A 544 -14.93 10.36 14.72
CA ASN A 544 -15.59 9.40 15.59
C ASN A 544 -14.84 8.06 15.52
N MET A 545 -14.71 7.41 16.66
CA MET A 545 -14.16 6.06 16.81
C MET A 545 -15.24 5.17 17.41
N LYS A 546 -15.72 4.19 16.64
CA LYS A 546 -16.60 3.13 17.14
C LYS A 546 -15.80 1.85 17.25
N LEU A 547 -15.78 1.25 18.44
CA LEU A 547 -14.94 0.10 18.69
C LEU A 547 -15.53 -0.86 19.72
N ASN A 548 -15.11 -2.11 19.62
CA ASN A 548 -15.12 -3.03 20.76
C ASN A 548 -13.68 -3.11 21.26
N ASP A 549 -13.50 -2.97 22.56
CA ASP A 549 -12.19 -3.07 23.18
C ASP A 549 -11.69 -4.53 23.22
N VAL A 550 -10.49 -4.76 23.74
CA VAL A 550 -9.86 -6.10 23.78
C VAL A 550 -10.70 -7.15 24.51
N ASN A 551 -11.60 -6.74 25.41
CA ASN A 551 -12.50 -7.62 26.14
C ASN A 551 -13.88 -7.76 25.48
N GLY A 552 -14.15 -6.98 24.42
CA GLY A 552 -15.41 -6.97 23.68
C GLY A 552 -16.42 -5.94 24.18
N LEU A 553 -16.01 -4.98 25.01
CA LEU A 553 -16.88 -3.89 25.45
C LEU A 553 -17.03 -2.86 24.33
N PHE A 554 -18.27 -2.60 23.91
CA PHE A 554 -18.57 -1.54 22.95
C PHE A 554 -18.31 -0.15 23.54
N LEU A 555 -17.65 0.71 22.77
CA LEU A 555 -17.25 2.05 23.14
C LEU A 555 -17.39 3.00 21.95
N GLU A 556 -17.90 4.21 22.21
CA GLU A 556 -17.78 5.33 21.28
C GLU A 556 -16.82 6.36 21.87
N ALA A 557 -15.78 6.69 21.11
CA ALA A 557 -14.79 7.70 21.43
C ALA A 557 -14.68 8.71 20.28
N GLN A 558 -14.02 9.84 20.52
CA GLN A 558 -13.82 10.87 19.50
C GLN A 558 -12.41 11.44 19.59
N MET A 559 -11.75 11.62 18.44
CA MET A 559 -10.58 12.47 18.34
C MET A 559 -11.01 13.87 17.89
N ASN A 560 -10.83 14.83 18.79
CA ASN A 560 -11.16 16.24 18.57
C ASN A 560 -9.88 17.02 18.31
N LEU A 561 -9.78 17.63 17.13
CA LEU A 561 -8.63 18.45 16.73
C LEU A 561 -9.06 19.93 16.72
N ASP A 562 -9.11 20.55 17.89
CA ASP A 562 -9.60 21.92 18.07
C ASP A 562 -8.46 22.95 18.20
N ASN A 563 -8.78 24.24 18.12
CA ASN A 563 -7.78 25.31 18.24
C ASN A 563 -7.01 25.30 19.58
N ASN A 564 -7.55 24.66 20.62
CA ASN A 564 -6.92 24.52 21.94
C ASN A 564 -6.04 23.27 22.04
N GLY A 565 -6.05 22.39 21.03
CA GLY A 565 -5.22 21.20 20.95
C GLY A 565 -5.96 19.96 20.46
N ALA A 566 -5.24 18.86 20.38
CA ALA A 566 -5.75 17.56 20.01
C ALA A 566 -6.09 16.73 21.25
N PHE A 567 -7.29 16.14 21.27
CA PHE A 567 -7.80 15.40 22.42
C PHE A 567 -8.54 14.13 22.01
N LEU A 568 -8.37 13.07 22.79
CA LEU A 568 -9.21 11.89 22.79
C LEU A 568 -10.33 12.06 23.82
N SER A 569 -11.56 12.10 23.36
CA SER A 569 -12.76 12.07 24.20
C SER A 569 -13.25 10.64 24.35
N LEU A 570 -13.34 10.19 25.59
CA LEU A 570 -13.90 8.88 25.98
C LEU A 570 -15.30 9.10 26.58
N PRO A 571 -16.08 8.02 26.81
CA PRO A 571 -17.38 8.14 27.48
C PRO A 571 -17.29 8.81 28.85
N ASN A 572 -18.46 9.25 29.35
CA ASN A 572 -18.60 9.97 30.63
C ASN A 572 -17.93 11.36 30.67
N GLY A 573 -17.62 11.95 29.52
CA GLY A 573 -17.09 13.32 29.43
C GLY A 573 -15.59 13.44 29.69
N VAL A 574 -14.87 12.33 29.76
CA VAL A 574 -13.41 12.29 29.88
C VAL A 574 -12.77 12.86 28.62
N LYS A 575 -11.85 13.82 28.76
CA LYS A 575 -11.07 14.41 27.67
C LYS A 575 -9.57 14.27 27.95
N ILE A 576 -8.91 13.37 27.22
CA ILE A 576 -7.47 13.07 27.34
C ILE A 576 -6.70 13.88 26.29
N PRO A 577 -5.71 14.70 26.69
CA PRO A 577 -4.81 15.36 25.74
C PRO A 577 -3.97 14.36 24.94
N LEU A 578 -3.80 14.58 23.63
CA LEU A 578 -2.84 13.83 22.83
C LEU A 578 -1.45 14.44 23.00
N TYR A 579 -0.67 13.89 23.94
CA TYR A 579 0.72 14.27 24.16
C TYR A 579 1.66 13.62 23.14
N ASP A 580 2.82 14.23 22.91
CA ASP A 580 3.97 13.51 22.36
C ASP A 580 4.72 12.83 23.52
N PRO A 581 4.71 11.49 23.63
CA PRO A 581 5.33 10.78 24.75
C PRO A 581 6.87 10.87 24.76
N THR A 582 7.49 11.34 23.67
CA THR A 582 8.96 11.40 23.53
C THR A 582 9.57 12.72 24.01
N THR A 583 8.74 13.76 24.19
CA THR A 583 9.20 15.10 24.58
C THR A 583 8.91 15.39 26.04
N ALA A 584 9.42 16.50 26.57
CA ALA A 584 9.06 17.01 27.90
C ALA A 584 7.80 17.91 27.89
N ASP A 585 7.19 18.14 26.71
CA ASP A 585 6.06 19.05 26.57
C ASP A 585 4.81 18.52 27.27
N ILE A 586 4.16 19.34 28.09
CA ILE A 586 2.96 18.99 28.86
C ILE A 586 1.68 19.54 28.22
N GLN A 587 1.78 20.14 27.04
CA GLN A 587 0.63 20.62 26.28
C GLN A 587 0.11 19.54 25.33
N ALA A 588 -1.20 19.61 25.04
CA ALA A 588 -1.78 18.85 23.94
C ALA A 588 -1.10 19.27 22.63
N SER A 589 -0.82 18.32 21.74
CA SER A 589 -0.33 18.65 20.40
C SER A 589 -1.32 19.51 19.65
N LYS A 590 -0.81 20.46 18.86
CA LYS A 590 -1.64 21.27 17.96
C LYS A 590 -2.26 20.38 16.88
N PRO A 591 -3.48 20.67 16.38
CA PRO A 591 -4.17 19.87 15.36
C PRO A 591 -3.30 19.41 14.19
N ASN A 592 -2.54 20.33 13.61
CA ASN A 592 -1.72 20.05 12.42
C ASN A 592 -0.35 19.42 12.73
N GLU A 593 0.00 19.28 14.01
CA GLU A 593 1.24 18.65 14.48
C GLU A 593 1.02 17.23 15.00
N VAL A 594 -0.24 16.76 15.06
CA VAL A 594 -0.55 15.39 15.47
C VAL A 594 0.04 14.38 14.48
N THR A 595 0.76 13.40 15.01
CA THR A 595 1.37 12.32 14.22
C THR A 595 0.54 11.04 14.24
N TYR A 596 0.80 10.13 13.29
CA TYR A 596 0.20 8.79 13.34
C TYR A 596 0.55 8.03 14.60
N ARG A 597 1.75 8.21 15.19
CA ARG A 597 2.08 7.61 16.48
C ARG A 597 1.08 8.02 17.56
N GLN A 598 0.73 9.30 17.62
CA GLN A 598 -0.23 9.82 18.60
C GLN A 598 -1.66 9.35 18.34
N LEU A 599 -2.06 9.22 17.07
CA LEU A 599 -3.33 8.58 16.73
C LEU A 599 -3.37 7.12 17.19
N MET A 600 -2.31 6.36 16.93
CA MET A 600 -2.20 4.96 17.34
C MET A 600 -2.14 4.81 18.87
N ASP A 601 -1.53 5.77 19.56
CA ASP A 601 -1.53 5.84 21.03
C ASP A 601 -2.96 6.09 21.55
N ALA A 602 -3.72 7.00 20.93
CA ALA A 602 -5.13 7.24 21.26
C ALA A 602 -6.00 6.00 21.03
N MET A 603 -5.78 5.31 19.89
CA MET A 603 -6.44 4.03 19.59
C MET A 603 -6.11 2.97 20.65
N SER A 604 -4.85 2.90 21.06
CA SER A 604 -4.40 1.92 22.08
C SER A 604 -5.07 2.15 23.43
N ILE A 605 -5.23 3.42 23.83
CA ILE A 605 -5.95 3.78 25.06
C ILE A 605 -7.44 3.41 24.95
N ALA A 606 -8.08 3.74 23.83
CA ALA A 606 -9.50 3.44 23.63
C ALA A 606 -9.79 1.93 23.57
N LEU A 607 -8.93 1.15 22.91
CA LEU A 607 -9.08 -0.31 22.79
C LEU A 607 -8.68 -1.09 24.06
N ASN A 608 -8.05 -0.42 25.02
CA ASN A 608 -7.71 -1.01 26.31
C ASN A 608 -8.63 -0.51 27.45
N TYR A 609 -9.77 0.13 27.11
CA TYR A 609 -10.60 0.87 28.06
C TYR A 609 -11.04 0.07 29.29
N SER A 610 -11.54 -1.16 29.12
CA SER A 610 -12.01 -1.98 30.25
C SER A 610 -10.90 -2.56 31.15
N ASN A 611 -9.62 -2.45 30.77
CA ASN A 611 -8.50 -2.93 31.58
C ASN A 611 -7.87 -1.83 32.46
N THR A 612 -8.40 -0.62 32.42
CA THR A 612 -7.89 0.54 33.14
C THR A 612 -8.89 0.99 34.19
N ASP A 613 -8.39 1.41 35.37
CA ASP A 613 -9.23 2.05 36.39
C ASP A 613 -9.78 3.40 35.86
N PRO A 614 -11.12 3.58 35.80
CA PRO A 614 -11.73 4.82 35.33
C PRO A 614 -11.25 6.09 36.03
N ALA A 615 -10.77 5.98 37.28
CA ALA A 615 -10.21 7.11 38.01
C ALA A 615 -8.96 7.70 37.34
N ILE A 616 -8.15 6.88 36.67
CA ILE A 616 -6.92 7.33 35.98
C ILE A 616 -7.29 8.26 34.82
N TYR A 617 -8.33 7.91 34.06
CA TYR A 617 -8.85 8.75 32.98
C TYR A 617 -9.33 10.12 33.49
N GLN A 618 -10.02 10.12 34.64
CA GLN A 618 -10.51 11.36 35.23
C GLN A 618 -9.35 12.26 35.72
N GLN A 619 -8.33 11.68 36.36
CA GLN A 619 -7.14 12.42 36.80
C GLN A 619 -6.43 13.15 35.66
N ILE A 620 -6.32 12.49 34.50
CA ILE A 620 -5.74 13.08 33.29
C ILE A 620 -6.61 14.23 32.80
N SER A 621 -7.93 13.99 32.74
CA SER A 621 -8.93 14.94 32.23
C SER A 621 -9.08 16.19 33.10
N ASP A 622 -8.91 16.07 34.41
CA ASP A 622 -9.08 17.19 35.36
C ASP A 622 -7.89 18.17 35.31
N ASN A 623 -6.68 17.67 35.03
CA ASN A 623 -5.45 18.46 35.00
C ASN A 623 -4.64 18.27 33.69
N PRO A 624 -5.20 18.62 32.52
CA PRO A 624 -4.66 18.27 31.20
C PRO A 624 -3.32 18.93 30.84
N THR A 625 -2.87 19.94 31.58
CA THR A 625 -1.60 20.66 31.34
C THR A 625 -0.62 20.48 32.49
N SER A 626 -0.56 19.28 33.06
CA SER A 626 0.30 18.95 34.20
C SER A 626 1.28 17.82 33.88
N LYS A 627 2.43 17.83 34.58
CA LYS A 627 3.42 16.75 34.49
C LYS A 627 2.83 15.40 34.94
N GLU A 628 2.01 15.42 35.98
CA GLU A 628 1.31 14.24 36.50
C GLU A 628 0.38 13.64 35.44
N SER A 629 -0.41 14.45 34.75
CA SER A 629 -1.31 13.99 33.69
C SER A 629 -0.54 13.33 32.53
N LYS A 630 0.59 13.90 32.12
CA LYS A 630 1.46 13.28 31.12
C LYS A 630 2.07 11.96 31.59
N GLU A 631 2.52 11.89 32.85
CA GLU A 631 3.06 10.65 33.43
C GLU A 631 1.99 9.54 33.45
N ARG A 632 0.75 9.87 33.85
CA ARG A 632 -0.40 8.95 33.80
C ARG A 632 -0.75 8.52 32.38
N PHE A 633 -0.74 9.43 31.40
CA PHE A 633 -0.93 9.08 30.00
C PHE A 633 0.12 8.06 29.52
N ILE A 634 1.39 8.25 29.88
CA ILE A 634 2.47 7.30 29.55
C ILE A 634 2.25 5.95 30.25
N GLU A 635 1.74 5.94 31.49
CA GLU A 635 1.34 4.71 32.18
C GLU A 635 0.23 3.95 31.44
N LEU A 636 -0.80 4.66 30.95
CA LEU A 636 -1.86 4.05 30.12
C LEU A 636 -1.30 3.38 28.86
N LEU A 637 -0.37 4.05 28.17
CA LEU A 637 0.26 3.47 26.97
C LEU A 637 1.11 2.24 27.30
N LYS A 638 1.79 2.23 28.45
CA LYS A 638 2.53 1.05 28.90
C LYS A 638 1.59 -0.11 29.19
N GLN A 639 0.49 0.11 29.89
CA GLN A 639 -0.53 -0.91 30.17
C GLN A 639 -1.16 -1.45 28.88
N ALA A 640 -1.49 -0.57 27.93
CA ALA A 640 -2.08 -0.99 26.66
C ALA A 640 -1.14 -1.89 25.84
N LYS A 641 0.17 -1.60 25.83
CA LYS A 641 1.17 -2.36 25.07
C LYS A 641 1.27 -3.84 25.45
N ASP A 642 0.96 -4.18 26.69
CA ASP A 642 0.96 -5.57 27.15
C ASP A 642 -0.21 -6.36 26.54
N ASN A 643 -1.36 -5.71 26.33
CA ASN A 643 -2.58 -6.35 25.85
C ASN A 643 -2.75 -6.29 24.33
N LEU A 644 -2.26 -5.22 23.69
CA LEU A 644 -2.40 -5.00 22.25
C LEU A 644 -1.27 -4.14 21.69
N SER A 645 -1.10 -4.14 20.37
CA SER A 645 -0.22 -3.17 19.69
C SER A 645 -0.88 -2.56 18.47
N VAL A 646 -0.68 -1.26 18.26
CA VAL A 646 -1.16 -0.51 17.09
C VAL A 646 0.03 0.06 16.34
N ASN A 647 0.20 -0.30 15.07
CA ASN A 647 1.32 0.13 14.21
C ASN A 647 0.88 0.35 12.76
N LEU A 648 1.71 1.02 11.97
CA LEU A 648 1.58 1.07 10.51
C LEU A 648 2.45 -0.03 9.90
N ASN A 649 1.96 -0.70 8.85
CA ASN A 649 2.75 -1.62 8.05
C ASN A 649 3.56 -0.88 6.97
N GLU A 650 4.35 -1.61 6.18
CA GLU A 650 5.17 -1.06 5.10
C GLU A 650 4.35 -0.38 3.99
N GLU A 651 3.06 -0.71 3.86
CA GLU A 651 2.13 -0.06 2.94
C GLU A 651 1.44 1.17 3.55
N GLY A 652 1.71 1.50 4.82
CA GLY A 652 1.04 2.60 5.53
C GLY A 652 -0.40 2.29 5.97
N LYS A 653 -0.79 1.01 6.06
CA LYS A 653 -2.06 0.60 6.66
C LYS A 653 -1.91 0.41 8.17
N VAL A 654 -2.93 0.77 8.92
CA VAL A 654 -2.95 0.59 10.37
C VAL A 654 -3.28 -0.86 10.70
N ILE A 655 -2.42 -1.49 11.49
CA ILE A 655 -2.57 -2.83 12.04
C ILE A 655 -2.76 -2.72 13.55
N ILE A 656 -3.80 -3.38 14.06
CA ILE A 656 -4.08 -3.57 15.48
C ILE A 656 -3.91 -5.05 15.77
N GLN A 657 -2.96 -5.41 16.62
CA GLN A 657 -2.69 -6.77 17.03
C GLN A 657 -3.18 -6.99 18.46
N ASP A 658 -4.09 -7.95 18.64
CA ASP A 658 -4.45 -8.52 19.94
C ASP A 658 -3.32 -9.43 20.42
N ASN A 659 -2.79 -9.18 21.62
CA ASN A 659 -1.77 -10.03 22.23
C ASN A 659 -2.36 -11.01 23.26
N MET A 660 -3.66 -10.89 23.56
CA MET A 660 -4.36 -11.66 24.60
C MET A 660 -5.15 -12.83 24.03
N HIS A 661 -5.68 -12.70 22.81
CA HIS A 661 -6.58 -13.68 22.20
C HIS A 661 -6.11 -14.13 20.81
N SER A 662 -6.29 -15.41 20.51
CA SER A 662 -6.03 -15.95 19.16
C SER A 662 -7.07 -15.49 18.12
N ASN A 663 -8.28 -15.21 18.57
CA ASN A 663 -9.34 -14.56 17.81
C ASN A 663 -9.78 -13.33 18.58
N THR A 664 -9.56 -12.16 18.02
CA THR A 664 -9.86 -10.91 18.73
C THR A 664 -11.35 -10.69 18.86
N LYS A 665 -11.76 -10.09 19.98
CA LYS A 665 -13.10 -9.52 20.16
C LYS A 665 -13.18 -8.06 19.71
N MET A 666 -12.03 -7.47 19.41
CA MET A 666 -11.96 -6.08 19.00
C MET A 666 -12.68 -5.87 17.67
N GLN A 667 -13.25 -4.69 17.54
CA GLN A 667 -13.70 -4.10 16.29
C GLN A 667 -13.25 -2.64 16.35
N PHE A 668 -12.90 -2.05 15.22
CA PHE A 668 -12.51 -0.65 15.21
C PHE A 668 -12.94 0.00 13.89
N MET A 669 -13.47 1.20 13.99
CA MET A 669 -13.87 2.04 12.88
C MET A 669 -13.52 3.48 13.25
N LEU A 670 -12.96 4.21 12.29
CA LEU A 670 -12.70 5.64 12.40
C LEU A 670 -13.28 6.35 11.18
N PHE A 671 -14.07 7.39 11.41
CA PHE A 671 -14.69 8.17 10.34
C PHE A 671 -14.86 9.63 10.74
N ASP A 672 -14.86 10.51 9.75
CA ASP A 672 -15.15 11.93 9.94
C ASP A 672 -16.59 12.13 10.44
N LYS A 673 -16.80 13.01 11.43
CA LYS A 673 -18.14 13.33 11.94
C LYS A 673 -19.08 13.79 10.82
N ASP A 674 -18.55 14.50 9.83
CA ASP A 674 -19.30 15.05 8.70
C ASP A 674 -19.29 14.08 7.49
N ALA A 675 -18.94 12.80 7.67
CA ALA A 675 -18.77 11.84 6.56
C ALA A 675 -20.01 11.71 5.66
N ASN A 676 -21.23 11.78 6.21
CA ASN A 676 -22.48 11.67 5.45
C ASN A 676 -23.11 13.02 5.07
N ASP A 677 -22.47 14.14 5.41
CA ASP A 677 -22.95 15.50 5.06
C ASP A 677 -22.52 15.89 3.63
N PHE A 678 -23.51 16.15 2.79
CA PHE A 678 -23.46 16.65 1.42
C PHE A 678 -24.22 17.98 1.27
N SER A 679 -24.47 18.69 2.37
CA SER A 679 -24.96 20.06 2.35
C SER A 679 -23.99 20.99 1.62
N GLN A 680 -24.50 22.12 1.12
CA GLN A 680 -23.67 23.09 0.37
C GLN A 680 -22.40 23.51 1.12
N ASN A 681 -22.44 23.65 2.45
CA ASN A 681 -21.27 23.99 3.25
C ASN A 681 -20.20 22.89 3.23
N ALA A 682 -20.61 21.62 3.31
CA ALA A 682 -19.70 20.49 3.24
C ALA A 682 -19.01 20.40 1.87
N LEU A 683 -19.77 20.65 0.78
CA LEU A 683 -19.28 20.56 -0.60
C LEU A 683 -18.25 21.65 -0.95
N HIS A 684 -18.41 22.88 -0.45
CA HIS A 684 -17.52 24.01 -0.81
C HIS A 684 -16.18 24.01 -0.09
N SER A 685 -16.05 23.21 0.97
CA SER A 685 -14.93 23.35 1.91
C SER A 685 -13.71 22.50 1.57
N ASP A 686 -13.83 21.54 0.62
CA ASP A 686 -12.82 20.49 0.34
C ASP A 686 -12.06 20.09 1.61
N LYS A 687 -12.82 19.86 2.69
CA LYS A 687 -12.27 19.66 4.03
C LYS A 687 -11.32 18.46 3.99
N PRO A 688 -10.06 18.62 4.40
CA PRO A 688 -9.13 17.51 4.52
C PRO A 688 -9.72 16.45 5.45
N SER A 689 -9.73 15.20 4.99
CA SER A 689 -10.30 14.08 5.74
C SER A 689 -9.29 12.96 5.89
N LEU A 690 -9.18 12.43 7.11
CA LEU A 690 -8.38 11.26 7.41
C LEU A 690 -9.23 10.00 7.23
N LYS A 691 -8.81 9.08 6.35
CA LYS A 691 -9.55 7.84 6.06
C LYS A 691 -8.67 6.63 6.26
N LEU A 692 -8.91 5.88 7.33
CA LEU A 692 -8.24 4.59 7.56
C LEU A 692 -8.98 3.44 6.85
N ASN A 693 -10.31 3.55 6.73
CA ASN A 693 -11.11 2.63 5.94
C ASN A 693 -12.06 3.34 5.01
N ALA A 694 -12.32 2.70 3.88
CA ALA A 694 -13.28 3.16 2.91
C ALA A 694 -13.81 2.00 2.08
N ASN A 695 -15.11 1.98 1.80
CA ASN A 695 -15.65 1.17 0.71
C ASN A 695 -15.44 1.86 -0.66
N ASN A 696 -14.17 2.12 -0.98
CA ASN A 696 -13.76 2.65 -2.28
C ASN A 696 -13.79 1.54 -3.35
N THR A 697 -13.63 1.92 -4.61
CA THR A 697 -13.35 1.00 -5.72
C THR A 697 -12.11 0.14 -5.52
N LEU A 698 -12.01 -0.92 -6.33
CA LEU A 698 -10.86 -1.82 -6.32
C LEU A 698 -9.68 -1.18 -7.05
N ILE A 699 -8.46 -1.48 -6.60
CA ILE A 699 -7.21 -0.98 -7.19
C ILE A 699 -6.67 -2.06 -8.14
N ILE A 700 -6.70 -1.79 -9.45
CA ILE A 700 -6.15 -2.70 -10.47
C ILE A 700 -4.61 -2.64 -10.45
N ASP A 701 -4.07 -1.43 -10.43
CA ASP A 701 -2.64 -1.18 -10.45
C ASP A 701 -2.31 0.06 -9.60
N LYS A 702 -1.09 0.10 -9.05
CA LYS A 702 -0.56 1.20 -8.25
C LYS A 702 0.96 1.25 -8.38
N PRO A 703 1.61 2.43 -8.24
CA PRO A 703 3.06 2.55 -8.33
C PRO A 703 3.87 1.63 -7.40
N SER A 704 3.40 1.43 -6.17
CA SER A 704 4.05 0.60 -5.16
C SER A 704 3.88 -0.89 -5.45
N VAL A 705 4.98 -1.59 -5.27
CA VAL A 705 5.07 -3.03 -5.42
C VAL A 705 4.94 -3.65 -4.03
N ASN A 706 4.14 -4.70 -3.93
CA ASN A 706 4.18 -5.66 -2.83
C ASN A 706 4.13 -7.04 -3.47
N PHE A 707 5.30 -7.45 -3.94
CA PHE A 707 5.44 -8.44 -4.99
C PHE A 707 4.73 -9.76 -4.67
N PHE A 708 5.00 -10.33 -3.51
CA PHE A 708 4.46 -11.64 -3.13
C PHE A 708 2.98 -11.60 -2.73
N ASP A 709 2.52 -10.53 -2.09
CA ASP A 709 1.10 -10.37 -1.73
C ASP A 709 0.24 -10.13 -2.97
N GLN A 710 0.75 -9.36 -3.94
CA GLN A 710 0.09 -9.13 -5.22
C GLN A 710 -0.05 -10.44 -6.02
N LEU A 711 0.99 -11.27 -6.08
CA LEU A 711 0.90 -12.60 -6.70
C LEU A 711 -0.08 -13.53 -5.98
N GLU A 712 -0.11 -13.53 -4.65
CA GLU A 712 -1.04 -14.36 -3.86
C GLU A 712 -2.50 -13.99 -4.10
N ASN A 713 -2.81 -12.68 -4.19
CA ASN A 713 -4.15 -12.20 -4.53
C ASN A 713 -4.61 -12.69 -5.92
N ILE A 714 -3.69 -12.74 -6.89
CA ILE A 714 -3.96 -13.25 -8.23
C ILE A 714 -4.18 -14.77 -8.19
N ILE A 715 -3.33 -15.53 -7.50
CA ILE A 715 -3.48 -16.98 -7.31
C ILE A 715 -4.83 -17.30 -6.69
N THR A 716 -5.24 -16.54 -5.67
CA THR A 716 -6.55 -16.69 -5.01
C THR A 716 -7.69 -16.45 -6.01
N SER A 717 -7.57 -15.45 -6.88
CA SER A 717 -8.55 -15.18 -7.94
C SER A 717 -8.71 -16.36 -8.90
N VAL A 718 -7.59 -16.99 -9.31
CA VAL A 718 -7.59 -18.20 -10.14
C VAL A 718 -8.23 -19.37 -9.40
N ARG A 719 -7.82 -19.62 -8.16
CA ARG A 719 -8.31 -20.71 -7.31
C ARG A 719 -9.83 -20.63 -7.11
N LYS A 720 -10.36 -19.42 -6.89
CA LYS A 720 -11.79 -19.14 -6.72
C LYS A 720 -12.57 -19.06 -8.04
N GLY A 721 -11.89 -19.02 -9.19
CA GLY A 721 -12.54 -18.85 -10.49
C GLY A 721 -13.16 -17.47 -10.70
N ILE A 722 -12.63 -16.45 -10.05
CA ILE A 722 -13.11 -15.07 -10.18
C ILE A 722 -12.40 -14.45 -11.37
N TYR A 723 -13.07 -14.45 -12.53
CA TYR A 723 -12.48 -13.97 -13.77
C TYR A 723 -12.28 -12.44 -13.80
N ARG A 724 -13.26 -11.72 -13.26
CA ARG A 724 -13.35 -10.26 -13.15
C ARG A 724 -14.09 -9.91 -11.86
N PRO A 725 -14.03 -8.65 -11.40
CA PRO A 725 -14.91 -8.19 -10.33
C PRO A 725 -16.38 -8.45 -10.71
N ASP A 726 -17.21 -8.77 -9.73
CA ASP A 726 -18.63 -9.12 -9.93
C ASP A 726 -18.92 -10.48 -10.62
N ALA A 727 -17.95 -11.39 -10.69
CA ALA A 727 -18.18 -12.73 -11.25
C ALA A 727 -19.23 -13.55 -10.46
N LEU A 728 -19.38 -13.29 -9.16
CA LEU A 728 -20.32 -13.99 -8.25
C LEU A 728 -21.73 -13.35 -8.24
N GLY A 729 -21.97 -12.31 -9.05
CA GLY A 729 -23.21 -11.55 -9.07
C GLY A 729 -23.57 -10.95 -7.71
N ASP A 730 -24.86 -10.93 -7.39
CA ASP A 730 -25.37 -10.32 -6.15
C ASP A 730 -25.08 -11.12 -4.87
N THR A 731 -24.39 -12.26 -4.95
CA THR A 731 -24.13 -13.09 -3.76
C THR A 731 -23.20 -12.35 -2.78
N TYR A 732 -23.65 -12.22 -1.53
CA TYR A 732 -22.83 -11.70 -0.45
C TYR A 732 -21.70 -12.68 -0.12
N SER A 733 -20.45 -12.22 -0.24
CA SER A 733 -19.27 -13.05 0.00
C SER A 733 -18.08 -12.17 0.40
N SER A 734 -17.15 -12.72 1.19
CA SER A 734 -15.85 -12.09 1.46
C SER A 734 -15.08 -11.75 0.18
N ASP A 735 -15.35 -12.47 -0.91
CA ASP A 735 -14.68 -12.32 -2.20
C ASP A 735 -15.22 -11.18 -3.07
N MET A 736 -16.21 -10.39 -2.60
CA MET A 736 -16.82 -9.30 -3.37
C MET A 736 -15.83 -8.22 -3.85
N ARG A 737 -14.71 -8.06 -3.12
CA ARG A 737 -13.63 -7.12 -3.47
C ARG A 737 -12.45 -7.76 -4.23
N ASN A 738 -12.58 -9.00 -4.66
CA ASN A 738 -11.55 -9.67 -5.45
C ASN A 738 -11.43 -9.01 -6.84
N LEU A 739 -10.20 -8.70 -7.25
CA LEU A 739 -9.88 -8.01 -8.52
C LEU A 739 -10.15 -8.85 -9.76
N GLY A 740 -10.12 -10.17 -9.62
CA GLY A 740 -10.25 -11.13 -10.70
C GLY A 740 -8.99 -11.30 -11.55
N ILE A 741 -8.93 -12.44 -12.25
CA ILE A 741 -7.80 -12.88 -13.08
C ILE A 741 -7.40 -11.83 -14.12
N GLN A 742 -8.38 -11.23 -14.80
CA GLN A 742 -8.14 -10.31 -15.89
C GLN A 742 -7.44 -9.00 -15.46
N ASN A 743 -7.85 -8.42 -14.33
CA ASN A 743 -7.14 -7.28 -13.75
C ASN A 743 -5.76 -7.69 -13.22
N GLY A 744 -5.65 -8.93 -12.74
CA GLY A 744 -4.38 -9.54 -12.35
C GLY A 744 -3.34 -9.59 -13.47
N ILE A 745 -3.74 -9.70 -14.75
CA ILE A 745 -2.81 -9.67 -15.88
C ILE A 745 -2.11 -8.30 -15.98
N THR A 746 -2.87 -7.21 -15.85
CA THR A 746 -2.30 -5.84 -15.82
C THR A 746 -1.29 -5.69 -14.68
N LEU A 747 -1.61 -6.24 -13.51
CA LEU A 747 -0.71 -6.22 -12.36
C LEU A 747 0.56 -7.04 -12.59
N VAL A 748 0.46 -8.24 -13.17
CA VAL A 748 1.63 -9.07 -13.54
C VAL A 748 2.51 -8.37 -14.58
N ASP A 749 1.93 -7.63 -15.51
CA ASP A 749 2.68 -6.83 -16.48
C ASP A 749 3.51 -5.75 -15.79
N HIS A 750 2.95 -5.07 -14.78
CA HIS A 750 3.69 -4.14 -13.96
C HIS A 750 4.80 -4.86 -13.17
N LEU A 751 4.52 -5.96 -12.47
CA LEU A 751 5.55 -6.71 -11.72
C LEU A 751 6.69 -7.20 -12.62
N SER A 752 6.38 -7.61 -13.85
CA SER A 752 7.38 -8.01 -14.84
C SER A 752 8.26 -6.83 -15.24
N ASP A 753 7.67 -5.68 -15.56
CA ASP A 753 8.39 -4.44 -15.89
C ASP A 753 9.27 -3.97 -14.72
N HIS A 754 8.80 -4.12 -13.49
CA HIS A 754 9.57 -3.81 -12.28
C HIS A 754 10.83 -4.69 -12.16
N ILE A 755 10.73 -6.00 -12.41
CA ILE A 755 11.90 -6.90 -12.44
C ILE A 755 12.90 -6.43 -13.50
N GLU A 756 12.44 -6.08 -14.71
CA GLU A 756 13.31 -5.60 -15.79
C GLU A 756 14.02 -4.29 -15.42
N LYS A 757 13.35 -3.39 -14.69
CA LYS A 757 13.99 -2.19 -14.12
C LYS A 757 15.06 -2.54 -13.09
N MET A 758 14.83 -3.54 -12.24
CA MET A 758 15.83 -4.01 -11.28
C MET A 758 17.03 -4.67 -11.98
N ILE A 759 16.83 -5.42 -13.06
CA ILE A 759 17.89 -5.95 -13.93
C ILE A 759 18.70 -4.79 -14.52
N ALA A 760 18.03 -3.76 -15.06
CA ALA A 760 18.70 -2.59 -15.62
C ALA A 760 19.52 -1.81 -14.57
N LYS A 761 18.97 -1.64 -13.36
CA LYS A 761 19.66 -1.00 -12.21
C LYS A 761 20.91 -1.80 -11.83
N ASN A 762 20.81 -3.12 -11.68
CA ASN A 762 21.93 -4.00 -11.38
C ASN A 762 23.00 -3.99 -12.49
N GLY A 763 22.58 -3.99 -13.75
CA GLY A 763 23.47 -3.87 -14.91
C GLY A 763 24.25 -2.55 -14.93
N ALA A 764 23.66 -1.45 -14.45
CA ALA A 764 24.35 -0.19 -14.27
C ALA A 764 25.44 -0.26 -13.18
N HIS A 765 25.14 -0.92 -12.04
CA HIS A 765 26.15 -1.20 -11.02
C HIS A 765 27.31 -2.03 -11.58
N GLY A 766 27.01 -3.13 -12.29
CA GLY A 766 28.03 -3.98 -12.92
C GLY A 766 28.95 -3.22 -13.88
N LYS A 767 28.38 -2.40 -14.78
CA LYS A 767 29.15 -1.55 -15.70
C LYS A 767 30.03 -0.52 -14.98
N ALA A 768 29.57 0.01 -13.84
CA ALA A 768 30.38 0.93 -13.05
C ALA A 768 31.66 0.24 -12.55
N PHE A 769 31.54 -0.99 -12.02
CA PHE A 769 32.71 -1.76 -11.57
C PHE A 769 33.62 -2.19 -12.72
N GLU A 770 33.07 -2.61 -13.86
CA GLU A 770 33.87 -2.96 -15.04
C GLU A 770 34.75 -1.77 -15.49
N ASN A 771 34.17 -0.57 -15.55
CA ASN A 771 34.91 0.65 -15.88
C ASN A 771 35.98 1.00 -14.84
N ILE A 772 35.68 0.79 -13.56
CA ILE A 772 36.60 1.00 -12.45
C ILE A 772 37.79 0.05 -12.52
N ILE A 773 37.54 -1.24 -12.72
CA ILE A 773 38.57 -2.27 -12.86
C ILE A 773 39.52 -1.89 -13.99
N ARG A 774 38.95 -1.63 -15.18
CA ARG A 774 39.71 -1.23 -16.36
C ARG A 774 40.54 0.04 -16.12
N ARG A 775 39.97 1.06 -15.45
CA ARG A 775 40.68 2.29 -15.14
C ARG A 775 41.85 2.03 -14.19
N ASN A 776 41.63 1.26 -13.13
CA ASN A 776 42.67 0.98 -12.13
C ASN A 776 43.78 0.09 -12.71
N GLU A 777 43.47 -0.86 -13.60
CA GLU A 777 44.47 -1.65 -14.33
C GLU A 777 45.36 -0.76 -15.23
N VAL A 778 44.77 0.21 -15.92
CA VAL A 778 45.52 1.18 -16.74
C VAL A 778 46.41 2.05 -15.85
N LEU A 779 45.87 2.59 -14.75
CA LEU A 779 46.65 3.40 -13.80
C LEU A 779 47.79 2.59 -13.18
N LYS A 780 47.54 1.33 -12.80
CA LYS A 780 48.56 0.43 -12.25
C LYS A 780 49.69 0.23 -13.26
N THR A 781 49.35 -0.02 -14.52
CA THR A 781 50.34 -0.17 -15.60
C THR A 781 51.16 1.10 -15.80
N GLN A 782 50.53 2.28 -15.73
CA GLN A 782 51.22 3.57 -15.82
C GLN A 782 52.17 3.80 -14.63
N VAL A 783 51.72 3.52 -13.40
CA VAL A 783 52.56 3.63 -12.20
C VAL A 783 53.73 2.65 -12.28
N GLN A 784 53.50 1.41 -12.73
CA GLN A 784 54.55 0.42 -12.95
C GLN A 784 55.58 0.89 -13.99
N SER A 785 55.13 1.53 -15.07
CA SER A 785 56.02 2.11 -16.09
C SER A 785 56.86 3.24 -15.51
N ILE A 786 56.23 4.21 -14.82
CA ILE A 786 56.93 5.35 -14.20
C ILE A 786 57.91 4.87 -13.13
N ARG A 787 57.51 3.87 -12.31
CA ARG A 787 58.41 3.24 -11.34
C ARG A 787 59.59 2.57 -12.04
N GLY A 788 59.35 1.87 -13.15
CA GLY A 788 60.37 1.28 -14.00
C GLY A 788 61.36 2.32 -14.53
N GLU A 789 60.89 3.46 -15.04
CA GLU A 789 61.74 4.56 -15.51
C GLU A 789 62.53 5.23 -14.37
N THR A 790 61.89 5.39 -13.22
CA THR A 790 62.48 6.05 -12.04
C THR A 790 63.56 5.19 -11.40
N THR A 791 63.30 3.89 -11.24
CA THR A 791 64.17 2.95 -10.49
C THR A 791 65.08 2.13 -11.39
N GLY A 792 64.69 1.87 -12.64
CA GLY A 792 65.45 1.08 -13.60
C GLY A 792 66.72 1.78 -14.05
N THR A 793 67.82 1.04 -14.15
CA THR A 793 69.11 1.55 -14.65
C THR A 793 69.16 1.47 -16.17
N ASP A 794 69.76 2.47 -16.83
CA ASP A 794 70.07 2.36 -18.26
C ASP A 794 71.22 1.37 -18.42
N MET A 795 70.91 0.16 -18.90
CA MET A 795 71.88 -0.92 -19.01
C MET A 795 73.03 -0.59 -19.96
N ALA A 796 72.77 0.14 -21.04
CA ALA A 796 73.80 0.50 -22.02
C ALA A 796 74.75 1.54 -21.43
N GLU A 797 74.22 2.59 -20.80
CA GLU A 797 75.02 3.61 -20.14
C GLU A 797 75.80 3.02 -18.94
N THR A 798 75.14 2.20 -18.12
CA THR A 798 75.74 1.58 -16.93
C THR A 798 76.86 0.62 -17.31
N TYR A 799 76.67 -0.17 -18.38
CA TYR A 799 77.70 -1.06 -18.90
C TYR A 799 78.89 -0.29 -19.47
N ASN A 800 78.65 0.79 -20.22
CA ASN A 800 79.72 1.67 -20.69
C ASN A 800 80.51 2.27 -19.52
N LYS A 801 79.83 2.69 -18.46
CA LYS A 801 80.45 3.21 -17.23
C LYS A 801 81.25 2.14 -16.49
N PHE A 802 80.71 0.92 -16.36
CA PHE A 802 81.40 -0.24 -15.79
C PHE A 802 82.67 -0.59 -16.56
N SER A 803 82.60 -0.61 -17.90
CA SER A 803 83.75 -0.86 -18.78
C SER A 803 84.83 0.21 -18.60
N ASN A 804 84.45 1.49 -18.60
CA ASN A 804 85.36 2.61 -18.36
C ASN A 804 86.01 2.56 -16.97
N LEU A 805 85.24 2.25 -15.92
CA LEU A 805 85.77 2.09 -14.56
C LEU A 805 86.76 0.93 -14.46
N THR A 806 86.44 -0.20 -15.09
CA THR A 806 87.31 -1.38 -15.16
C THR A 806 88.63 -1.06 -15.87
N ASN A 807 88.57 -0.35 -17.01
CA ASN A 807 89.76 0.11 -17.73
C ASN A 807 90.62 1.06 -16.88
N ASN A 808 89.99 2.01 -16.18
CA ASN A 808 90.68 2.93 -15.27
C ASN A 808 91.32 2.20 -14.08
N TYR A 809 90.62 1.24 -13.48
CA TYR A 809 91.15 0.42 -12.38
C TYR A 809 92.37 -0.40 -12.84
N ASN A 810 92.30 -1.02 -14.01
CA ASN A 810 93.42 -1.74 -14.61
C ASN A 810 94.63 -0.82 -14.90
N ALA A 811 94.39 0.41 -15.36
CA ALA A 811 95.44 1.41 -15.59
C ALA A 811 96.10 1.88 -14.28
N VAL A 812 95.32 2.07 -13.20
CA VAL A 812 95.82 2.40 -11.86
C VAL A 812 96.62 1.23 -11.29
N LEU A 813 96.12 -0.01 -11.39
CA LEU A 813 96.85 -1.23 -10.98
C LEU A 813 98.20 -1.36 -11.69
N ALA A 814 98.22 -1.18 -13.02
CA ALA A 814 99.45 -1.20 -13.80
C ALA A 814 100.45 -0.11 -13.36
N SER A 815 99.94 1.08 -13.02
CA SER A 815 100.74 2.20 -12.52
C SER A 815 101.28 1.96 -11.10
N THR A 816 100.46 1.41 -10.20
CA THR A 816 100.86 1.01 -8.85
C THR A 816 101.90 -0.11 -8.89
N ASN A 817 101.73 -1.11 -9.76
CA ASN A 817 102.71 -2.18 -9.97
C ASN A 817 104.05 -1.64 -10.49
N LYS A 818 104.04 -0.66 -11.41
CA LYS A 818 105.25 0.04 -11.86
C LYS A 818 105.94 0.81 -10.73
N ILE A 819 105.18 1.47 -9.85
CA ILE A 819 105.74 2.22 -8.70
C ILE A 819 106.26 1.28 -7.61
N ASN A 820 105.58 0.17 -7.32
CA ASN A 820 106.07 -0.87 -6.40
C ASN A 820 107.36 -1.53 -6.93
N ASN A 821 107.44 -1.81 -8.23
CA ASN A 821 108.67 -2.32 -8.88
C ASN A 821 109.83 -1.31 -8.85
N LEU A 822 109.55 0.00 -8.84
CA LEU A 822 110.58 1.03 -8.63
C LEU A 822 111.05 1.11 -7.17
N SER A 823 110.26 0.63 -6.21
CA SER A 823 110.54 0.73 -4.77
C SER A 823 111.28 -0.47 -4.18
N LEU A 824 111.25 -1.66 -4.80
CA LEU A 824 111.88 -2.86 -4.23
C LEU A 824 112.94 -3.56 -5.09
N THR A 825 113.05 -3.27 -6.40
CA THR A 825 113.95 -4.04 -7.29
C THR A 825 114.93 -3.21 -8.12
N LYS A 826 115.19 -1.95 -7.73
CA LYS A 826 116.26 -1.12 -8.33
C LYS A 826 117.17 -0.43 -7.31
N TYR A 827 117.32 -0.99 -6.10
CA TYR A 827 118.31 -0.51 -5.13
C TYR A 827 119.03 -1.64 -4.35
N LEU A 828 119.03 -2.84 -4.92
CA LEU A 828 120.10 -3.83 -4.76
C LEU A 828 120.76 -3.96 -6.13
#